data_AF-E6X8S3-F1
#
_entry.id   AF-E6X8S3-F1
#
_cell.length_a   1.000
_cell.length_b   1.000
_cell.length_c   1.000
_cell.angle_alpha   90.00
_cell.angle_beta   90.00
_cell.angle_gamma   90.00
#
_symmetry.space_group_name_H-M   'P 1'
#
loop_
_entity.id
_entity.type
_entity.pdbx_description
1 polymer ?
#
loop_
_entity_poly.entity_id
_entity_poly.type
_entity_poly.pdbx_seq_one_letter_code
_entity_poly.pdbx_strand_id
1 'polypeptide(L)'
;MANYDAFASRFKIMQKNTTHKTICSYCGVGCGIVVEKDAKGILSVEGDEEYPVNTGMLCSKGKNLNYVAQDTTDRILYPEMRWSRNHPLQRVSWDTAFDRATAVFKSIIAKHGPDSVGFYVSGQCLTEEYYLANKIIKGFIGSNNIDTNSRLCMSSAVVGYKKTVGDDAVPIAYADIELADCFLIAGANPAWCHPILFRRLEKHKEENPNVKIIVVDPRKTQTCASADLHLQILPGTDVILFNAIARLLIEKKKIDKNFIKKHTENFEACKASAFSLTIRQAADKCGIPADEIKKAAQYIGNAKGFISMWTMGLNQSAIGVSKNVSLLNLSLLTGQIGKPGSGPFSLTGQPNAMGGREVGGMANLLAAHKDLSNPEHRKEVANFWGGKPIQEKPGYTATEMFDALDEGKLKAIWIICTNPVVSMPNANKIERALKKASFVVVQEISHTSETTQFADLLLPAAGWLEKEGTMTNSERRISYLPKVIDAPGEALPDAEILWRFAQAMDFKGFNYTGVSEVYDEHCLLTKGTPIDISGLSYSRLKNEGSFQWPVPHHTHPGTPRLFTDLVFSTPDKKAHFNAPTEIYNTSEETNIEYPLILNTGRVRDQWHTRTKTGKVNRLLTHIPHPYLEMNKVDAFLRRLKEGDIAVIKSRRGEVQVKVTINYDIREQVVFMPMHWGKILNNDFGRANNLTNDLVDPVSKEPDFKYCAVQVVKYVKPKQKVVIIGAGAAAYRFIQSYREKNDTDELHVFSKEKDPFYNRVLLPEYVSDELSWGALEKLKKGELKKLDVVLHSGVGVSQIDEEQKYVVDDNGIAHEFDLLIMATGSRAFIPSDVQIKLPGRFTMRERGDADRLKTYLRETGLQNEEQHVVIIGGGLLGLELAAALKKIKVNISIIQRAPRLMERQLDDVASRLLAQDVAERGINLYFDNEVSTVFKEKSSEYTLLVNLKTGKTIKCNAVVYAIGTRPNIELAKQTKLKTRRGVVVNSYLQTSNPSIYALGEIAEFNNQLFGITSAAEQQADIAANYILGDFSSIYNGSVLMNILKFENLDLCSIGMVNSPAGDSSYEEIILMDVNKRFYKKCIVKDDTLKGAILMGDKNEFAEFKRLIEEEIELSEKRNELLRGASNTAPMKGKLVCSCSQVGEGNVIDAIQGGCADFTKLCSETGAGLGCGSCKPELKELLKNQLQLSH
;
A
#
# COMPACT_ATOMS: atom_id res chain seq x y z
N MET A 1 -53.28 -22.27 8.25
CA MET A 1 -52.07 -23.00 8.69
C MET A 1 -50.98 -23.12 7.63
N ALA A 2 -51.25 -22.95 6.33
CA ALA A 2 -50.22 -22.96 5.27
C ALA A 2 -49.32 -21.70 5.17
N ASN A 3 -49.58 -20.65 5.96
CA ASN A 3 -48.79 -19.41 5.98
C ASN A 3 -47.74 -19.35 7.12
N TYR A 4 -47.67 -20.36 7.98
CA TYR A 4 -46.65 -20.42 9.05
C TYR A 4 -45.35 -21.12 8.56
N ASP A 5 -45.47 -22.12 7.67
CA ASP A 5 -44.31 -22.79 7.07
C ASP A 5 -43.58 -21.94 6.00
N ALA A 6 -44.29 -21.03 5.34
CA ALA A 6 -43.69 -20.03 4.45
C ALA A 6 -42.92 -18.93 5.22
N PHE A 7 -43.27 -18.71 6.50
CA PHE A 7 -42.54 -17.80 7.39
C PHE A 7 -41.34 -18.49 8.04
N ALA A 8 -41.44 -19.79 8.36
CA ALA A 8 -40.35 -20.58 8.93
C ALA A 8 -39.23 -20.90 7.92
N SER A 9 -39.55 -21.09 6.63
CA SER A 9 -38.55 -21.33 5.57
C SER A 9 -37.71 -20.09 5.19
N ARG A 10 -38.09 -18.89 5.65
CA ARG A 10 -37.29 -17.66 5.52
C ARG A 10 -36.33 -17.42 6.69
N PHE A 11 -36.47 -18.14 7.79
CA PHE A 11 -35.37 -18.31 8.74
C PHE A 11 -34.42 -19.35 8.14
N LYS A 12 -33.57 -18.91 7.19
CA LYS A 12 -32.25 -19.53 7.03
C LYS A 12 -31.71 -19.69 8.44
N ILE A 13 -31.48 -20.93 8.85
CA ILE A 13 -30.83 -21.32 10.11
C ILE A 13 -29.83 -20.21 10.43
N MET A 14 -30.12 -19.38 11.44
CA MET A 14 -29.15 -18.40 11.90
C MET A 14 -27.98 -19.23 12.38
N GLN A 15 -26.95 -19.36 11.54
CA GLN A 15 -25.74 -20.05 11.93
C GLN A 15 -25.25 -19.32 13.17
N LYS A 16 -25.07 -20.07 14.26
CA LYS A 16 -24.44 -19.52 15.45
C LYS A 16 -23.09 -18.95 15.05
N ASN A 17 -22.69 -17.85 15.68
CA ASN A 17 -21.32 -17.37 15.56
C ASN A 17 -20.37 -18.55 15.84
N THR A 18 -19.42 -18.75 14.95
CA THR A 18 -18.41 -19.80 15.12
C THR A 18 -17.05 -19.17 15.33
N THR A 19 -16.28 -19.77 16.23
CA THR A 19 -14.96 -19.28 16.63
C THR A 19 -13.92 -20.32 16.26
N HIS A 20 -12.85 -19.88 15.60
CA HIS A 20 -11.80 -20.76 15.09
C HIS A 20 -10.42 -20.23 15.51
N LYS A 21 -9.58 -21.10 16.05
CA LYS A 21 -8.18 -20.77 16.36
C LYS A 21 -7.29 -21.07 15.15
N THR A 22 -6.42 -20.15 14.80
CA THR A 22 -5.51 -20.23 13.65
C THR A 22 -4.24 -19.43 13.93
N ILE A 23 -3.36 -19.30 12.94
CA ILE A 23 -2.15 -18.47 13.02
C ILE A 23 -2.05 -17.47 11.86
N CYS A 24 -1.32 -16.39 12.11
CA CYS A 24 -1.03 -15.34 11.13
C CYS A 24 -0.18 -15.86 9.97
N SER A 25 -0.58 -15.53 8.73
CA SER A 25 0.10 -15.95 7.49
C SER A 25 1.06 -14.89 6.89
N TYR A 26 1.64 -14.02 7.73
CA TYR A 26 2.60 -12.98 7.32
C TYR A 26 4.05 -13.31 7.68
N CYS A 27 4.58 -12.79 8.79
CA CYS A 27 5.98 -13.00 9.16
C CYS A 27 6.21 -14.35 9.84
N GLY A 28 7.46 -14.82 9.91
CA GLY A 28 7.87 -16.08 10.54
C GLY A 28 7.73 -16.13 12.06
N VAL A 29 6.98 -15.22 12.69
CA VAL A 29 6.69 -15.24 14.13
C VAL A 29 5.65 -16.31 14.46
N GLY A 30 4.59 -16.44 13.65
CA GLY A 30 3.52 -17.41 13.87
C GLY A 30 2.57 -17.04 15.01
N CYS A 31 2.09 -15.79 15.06
CA CYS A 31 1.12 -15.31 16.06
C CYS A 31 -0.21 -16.06 15.96
N GLY A 32 -0.76 -16.50 17.10
CA GLY A 32 -2.09 -17.10 17.22
C GLY A 32 -3.20 -16.04 17.09
N ILE A 33 -4.24 -16.41 16.36
CA ILE A 33 -5.39 -15.58 16.03
C ILE A 33 -6.67 -16.36 16.35
N VAL A 34 -7.63 -15.68 16.95
CA VAL A 34 -9.02 -16.13 17.03
C VAL A 34 -9.79 -15.44 15.89
N VAL A 35 -10.45 -16.25 15.06
CA VAL A 35 -11.33 -15.78 13.99
C VAL A 35 -12.75 -16.03 14.43
N GLU A 36 -13.57 -14.99 14.49
CA GLU A 36 -15.01 -15.15 14.61
C GLU A 36 -15.67 -14.97 13.24
N LYS A 37 -16.58 -15.88 12.92
CA LYS A 37 -17.45 -15.80 11.76
C LYS A 37 -18.87 -15.62 12.25
N ASP A 38 -19.45 -14.47 11.92
CA ASP A 38 -20.81 -14.14 12.33
C ASP A 38 -21.86 -14.90 11.49
N ALA A 39 -23.14 -14.75 11.86
CA ALA A 39 -24.26 -15.38 11.14
C ALA A 39 -24.42 -14.93 9.67
N LYS A 40 -23.82 -13.79 9.28
CA LYS A 40 -23.79 -13.27 7.91
C LYS A 40 -22.56 -13.75 7.14
N GLY A 41 -21.61 -14.42 7.79
CA GLY A 41 -20.35 -14.88 7.22
C GLY A 41 -19.23 -13.83 7.27
N ILE A 42 -19.42 -12.69 7.94
CA ILE A 42 -18.41 -11.64 8.11
C ILE A 42 -17.37 -12.13 9.12
N LEU A 43 -16.10 -11.87 8.81
CA LEU A 43 -14.96 -12.27 9.62
C LEU A 43 -14.44 -11.10 10.48
N SER A 44 -14.25 -11.36 11.78
CA SER A 44 -13.42 -10.55 12.67
C SER A 44 -12.21 -11.34 13.14
N VAL A 45 -11.14 -10.64 13.52
CA VAL A 45 -9.91 -11.25 14.03
C VAL A 45 -9.43 -10.56 15.30
N GLU A 46 -9.01 -11.34 16.27
CA GLU A 46 -8.32 -10.90 17.48
C GLU A 46 -7.14 -11.83 17.80
N GLY A 47 -6.24 -11.41 18.68
CA GLY A 47 -5.12 -12.25 19.08
C GLY A 47 -5.57 -13.32 20.09
N ASP A 48 -5.09 -14.55 19.94
CA ASP A 48 -5.36 -15.60 20.92
C ASP A 48 -4.52 -15.36 22.19
N GLU A 49 -5.18 -15.02 23.29
CA GLU A 49 -4.57 -14.77 24.60
C GLU A 49 -3.87 -16.00 25.18
N GLU A 50 -4.37 -17.20 24.85
CA GLU A 50 -3.82 -18.47 25.33
C GLU A 50 -2.63 -18.96 24.49
N TYR A 51 -2.40 -18.36 23.32
CA TYR A 51 -1.37 -18.83 22.40
C TYR A 51 0.04 -18.36 22.80
N PRO A 52 1.03 -19.27 22.94
CA PRO A 52 2.29 -19.00 23.65
C PRO A 52 3.25 -18.02 22.94
N VAL A 53 3.02 -17.73 21.66
CA VAL A 53 3.90 -16.87 20.87
C VAL A 53 3.64 -15.39 21.15
N ASN A 54 2.38 -14.98 21.04
CA ASN A 54 1.97 -13.58 21.02
C ASN A 54 1.05 -13.18 22.18
N THR A 55 0.48 -14.14 22.91
CA THR A 55 -0.33 -13.88 24.13
C THR A 55 -1.34 -12.75 23.92
N GLY A 56 -2.19 -12.87 22.89
CA GLY A 56 -3.20 -11.86 22.54
C GLY A 56 -2.72 -10.67 21.70
N MET A 57 -1.41 -10.44 21.58
CA MET A 57 -0.89 -9.29 20.81
C MET A 57 -0.93 -9.54 19.30
N LEU A 58 -1.34 -8.54 18.52
CA LEU A 58 -1.24 -8.53 17.06
C LEU A 58 -0.67 -7.21 16.54
N CYS A 59 0.16 -7.29 15.49
CA CYS A 59 0.62 -6.10 14.77
C CYS A 59 -0.46 -5.57 13.80
N SER A 60 -0.24 -4.38 13.22
CA SER A 60 -1.16 -3.75 12.26
C SER A 60 -1.59 -4.71 11.15
N LYS A 61 -0.66 -5.47 10.57
CA LYS A 61 -0.96 -6.47 9.53
C LYS A 61 -1.86 -7.60 10.05
N GLY A 62 -1.55 -8.14 11.24
CA GLY A 62 -2.32 -9.23 11.85
C GLY A 62 -3.75 -8.84 12.20
N LYS A 63 -3.95 -7.62 12.74
CA LYS A 63 -5.28 -7.09 13.11
C LYS A 63 -6.21 -6.84 11.93
N ASN A 64 -5.68 -6.74 10.71
CA ASN A 64 -6.46 -6.42 9.50
C ASN A 64 -6.48 -7.60 8.50
N LEU A 65 -6.13 -8.82 8.94
CA LEU A 65 -6.02 -9.99 8.06
C LEU A 65 -7.41 -10.48 7.58
N ASN A 66 -8.47 -10.21 8.34
CA ASN A 66 -9.85 -10.47 7.95
C ASN A 66 -10.28 -9.69 6.69
N TYR A 67 -9.81 -8.45 6.50
CA TYR A 67 -10.13 -7.68 5.29
C TYR A 67 -9.47 -8.30 4.05
N VAL A 68 -8.24 -8.83 4.19
CA VAL A 68 -7.57 -9.55 3.09
C VAL A 68 -8.29 -10.84 2.72
N ALA A 69 -8.82 -11.57 3.70
CA ALA A 69 -9.57 -12.81 3.46
C ALA A 69 -10.94 -12.55 2.81
N GLN A 70 -11.58 -11.42 3.12
CA GLN A 70 -12.90 -11.06 2.61
C GLN A 70 -12.85 -10.32 1.26
N ASP A 71 -11.72 -9.69 0.92
CA ASP A 71 -11.56 -9.01 -0.36
C ASP A 71 -11.41 -9.99 -1.53
N THR A 72 -12.47 -10.06 -2.34
CA THR A 72 -12.56 -10.89 -3.55
C THR A 72 -12.44 -10.11 -4.86
N THR A 73 -12.15 -8.80 -4.80
CA THR A 73 -12.23 -7.89 -5.96
C THR A 73 -11.28 -8.25 -7.12
N ASP A 74 -10.14 -8.86 -6.82
CA ASP A 74 -9.13 -9.28 -7.81
C ASP A 74 -8.85 -10.78 -7.78
N ARG A 75 -9.70 -11.58 -7.12
CA ARG A 75 -9.48 -13.02 -6.97
C ARG A 75 -9.55 -13.74 -8.30
N ILE A 76 -8.63 -14.69 -8.49
CA ILE A 76 -8.68 -15.63 -9.62
C ILE A 76 -9.72 -16.70 -9.25
N LEU A 77 -10.78 -16.78 -10.04
CA LEU A 77 -11.95 -17.63 -9.73
C LEU A 77 -11.94 -18.96 -10.47
N TYR A 78 -11.28 -19.03 -11.62
CA TYR A 78 -11.30 -20.19 -12.52
C TYR A 78 -9.91 -20.41 -13.12
N PRO A 79 -9.58 -21.65 -13.53
CA PRO A 79 -8.39 -21.86 -14.36
C PRO A 79 -8.48 -21.03 -15.63
N GLU A 80 -7.37 -20.37 -15.99
CA GLU A 80 -7.27 -19.59 -17.21
C GLU A 80 -6.05 -20.02 -18.02
N MET A 81 -6.16 -20.03 -19.35
CA MET A 81 -5.12 -20.52 -20.22
C MET A 81 -4.98 -19.67 -21.47
N ARG A 82 -3.74 -19.55 -21.96
CA ARG A 82 -3.42 -19.04 -23.29
C ARG A 82 -3.23 -20.21 -24.26
N TRP A 83 -3.98 -20.21 -25.36
CA TRP A 83 -3.78 -21.19 -26.44
C TRP A 83 -2.46 -20.98 -27.21
N SER A 84 -2.00 -19.72 -27.24
CA SER A 84 -0.71 -19.29 -27.78
C SER A 84 -0.26 -18.05 -27.01
N ARG A 85 1.04 -17.77 -26.97
CA ARG A 85 1.62 -16.65 -26.18
C ARG A 85 1.04 -15.27 -26.51
N ASN A 86 0.59 -15.08 -27.75
CA ASN A 86 -0.01 -13.82 -28.19
C ASN A 86 -1.53 -13.76 -27.98
N HIS A 87 -2.16 -14.84 -27.50
CA HIS A 87 -3.60 -14.87 -27.23
C HIS A 87 -3.89 -14.41 -25.79
N PRO A 88 -5.05 -13.79 -25.52
CA PRO A 88 -5.46 -13.47 -24.15
C PRO A 88 -5.66 -14.74 -23.32
N LEU A 89 -5.57 -14.61 -21.99
CA LEU A 89 -6.01 -15.65 -21.06
C LEU A 89 -7.52 -15.87 -21.22
N GLN A 90 -7.95 -17.13 -21.23
CA GLN A 90 -9.35 -17.52 -21.32
C GLN A 90 -9.67 -18.55 -20.25
N ARG A 91 -10.85 -18.42 -19.64
CA ARG A 91 -11.37 -19.42 -18.69
C ARG A 91 -11.44 -20.80 -19.34
N VAL A 92 -10.98 -21.82 -18.62
CA VAL A 92 -11.08 -23.24 -18.97
C VAL A 92 -11.54 -24.07 -17.77
N SER A 93 -11.93 -25.33 -17.99
CA SER A 93 -12.19 -26.26 -16.89
C SER A 93 -10.87 -26.75 -16.26
N TRP A 94 -10.95 -27.23 -15.02
CA TRP A 94 -9.82 -27.90 -14.35
C TRP A 94 -9.26 -29.07 -15.16
N ASP A 95 -10.14 -29.90 -15.75
CA ASP A 95 -9.70 -31.04 -16.55
C ASP A 95 -8.90 -30.59 -17.77
N THR A 96 -9.37 -29.56 -18.49
CA THR A 96 -8.61 -28.99 -19.62
C THR A 96 -7.27 -28.38 -19.18
N ALA A 97 -7.25 -27.72 -18.02
CA ALA A 97 -6.03 -27.16 -17.46
C ALA A 97 -4.99 -28.25 -17.13
N PHE A 98 -5.42 -29.35 -16.48
CA PHE A 98 -4.53 -30.48 -16.17
C PHE A 98 -4.11 -31.24 -17.42
N ASP A 99 -5.01 -31.50 -18.37
CA ASP A 99 -4.68 -32.13 -19.66
C ASP A 99 -3.59 -31.33 -20.38
N ARG A 100 -3.71 -30.01 -20.41
CA ARG A 100 -2.69 -29.13 -20.99
C ARG A 100 -1.38 -29.22 -20.23
N ALA A 101 -1.41 -29.00 -18.91
CA ALA A 101 -0.20 -28.98 -18.08
C ALA A 101 0.57 -30.29 -18.22
N THR A 102 -0.11 -31.43 -18.10
CA THR A 102 0.50 -32.75 -18.19
C THR A 102 1.02 -33.05 -19.58
N ALA A 103 0.27 -32.76 -20.65
CA ALA A 103 0.73 -32.97 -22.02
C ALA A 103 2.01 -32.16 -22.32
N VAL A 104 2.06 -30.89 -21.89
CA VAL A 104 3.22 -30.02 -22.08
C VAL A 104 4.41 -30.49 -21.25
N PHE A 105 4.22 -30.82 -19.97
CA PHE A 105 5.30 -31.34 -19.11
C PHE A 105 5.83 -32.67 -19.64
N LYS A 106 4.96 -33.64 -19.99
CA LYS A 106 5.35 -34.93 -20.58
C LYS A 106 6.16 -34.72 -21.85
N SER A 107 5.70 -33.83 -22.75
CA SER A 107 6.40 -33.52 -24.00
C SER A 107 7.78 -32.88 -23.78
N ILE A 108 7.86 -31.88 -22.91
CA ILE A 108 9.12 -31.19 -22.60
C ILE A 108 10.11 -32.15 -21.95
N ILE A 109 9.69 -32.92 -20.95
CA ILE A 109 10.54 -33.91 -20.27
C ILE A 109 11.03 -34.97 -21.25
N ALA A 110 10.16 -35.49 -22.12
CA ALA A 110 10.55 -36.49 -23.12
C ALA A 110 11.59 -35.95 -24.12
N LYS A 111 11.48 -34.67 -24.52
CA LYS A 111 12.37 -34.06 -25.51
C LYS A 111 13.67 -33.51 -24.93
N HIS A 112 13.63 -32.97 -23.72
CA HIS A 112 14.72 -32.19 -23.12
C HIS A 112 15.24 -32.74 -21.79
N GLY A 113 14.67 -33.84 -21.30
CA GLY A 113 15.03 -34.45 -20.02
C GLY A 113 14.31 -33.82 -18.82
N PRO A 114 14.36 -34.45 -17.64
CA PRO A 114 13.63 -33.99 -16.45
C PRO A 114 14.12 -32.63 -15.92
N ASP A 115 15.39 -32.29 -16.13
CA ASP A 115 15.97 -31.01 -15.70
C ASP A 115 15.53 -29.80 -16.55
N SER A 116 14.67 -30.02 -17.55
CA SER A 116 14.07 -28.96 -18.36
C SER A 116 12.78 -28.38 -17.78
N VAL A 117 12.29 -28.91 -16.65
CA VAL A 117 11.15 -28.37 -15.90
C VAL A 117 11.54 -28.05 -14.46
N GLY A 118 10.83 -27.16 -13.79
CA GLY A 118 11.07 -26.86 -12.39
C GLY A 118 9.96 -26.11 -11.67
N PHE A 119 10.02 -26.12 -10.34
CA PHE A 119 9.04 -25.53 -9.44
C PHE A 119 9.68 -24.39 -8.63
N TYR A 120 9.14 -23.19 -8.74
CA TYR A 120 9.54 -22.05 -7.92
C TYR A 120 8.42 -21.74 -6.91
N VAL A 121 8.63 -22.15 -5.67
CA VAL A 121 7.62 -22.12 -4.60
C VAL A 121 7.93 -21.04 -3.56
N SER A 122 7.18 -21.01 -2.45
CA SER A 122 7.15 -19.87 -1.54
C SER A 122 7.09 -20.28 -0.09
N GLY A 123 7.79 -19.59 0.82
CA GLY A 123 7.62 -19.72 2.28
C GLY A 123 6.22 -19.36 2.79
N GLN A 124 5.30 -19.01 1.90
CA GLN A 124 3.86 -18.89 2.17
C GLN A 124 3.10 -20.20 2.01
N CYS A 125 3.65 -21.21 1.34
CA CYS A 125 3.04 -22.52 1.19
C CYS A 125 2.92 -23.20 2.55
N LEU A 126 1.85 -23.97 2.74
CA LEU A 126 1.69 -24.87 3.88
C LEU A 126 2.69 -26.04 3.75
N THR A 127 3.00 -26.69 4.86
CA THR A 127 4.03 -27.75 4.90
C THR A 127 3.68 -28.90 3.95
N GLU A 128 2.39 -29.24 3.85
CA GLU A 128 1.87 -30.30 2.98
C GLU A 128 2.02 -29.95 1.49
N GLU A 129 1.83 -28.68 1.13
CA GLU A 129 1.99 -28.17 -0.23
C GLU A 129 3.46 -28.25 -0.67
N TYR A 130 4.37 -27.83 0.21
CA TYR A 130 5.80 -27.97 -0.01
C TYR A 130 6.22 -29.43 -0.14
N TYR A 131 5.70 -30.30 0.72
CA TYR A 131 5.99 -31.73 0.70
C TYR A 131 5.59 -32.36 -0.63
N LEU A 132 4.38 -32.07 -1.12
CA LEU A 132 3.89 -32.56 -2.40
C LEU A 132 4.72 -32.04 -3.58
N ALA A 133 5.03 -30.73 -3.61
CA ALA A 133 5.86 -30.16 -4.66
C ALA A 133 7.24 -30.85 -4.72
N ASN A 134 7.88 -31.07 -3.56
CA ASN A 134 9.16 -31.76 -3.47
C ASN A 134 9.07 -33.25 -3.87
N LYS A 135 8.04 -33.95 -3.39
CA LYS A 135 7.78 -35.36 -3.74
C LYS A 135 7.60 -35.52 -5.25
N ILE A 136 6.80 -34.67 -5.90
CA ILE A 136 6.55 -34.72 -7.35
C ILE A 136 7.84 -34.53 -8.15
N ILE A 137 8.58 -33.45 -7.90
CA ILE A 137 9.74 -33.07 -8.73
C ILE A 137 10.92 -34.04 -8.54
N LYS A 138 11.30 -34.34 -7.28
CA LYS A 138 12.45 -35.20 -6.98
C LYS A 138 12.11 -36.67 -7.11
N GLY A 139 10.96 -37.08 -6.56
CA GLY A 139 10.55 -38.47 -6.49
C GLY A 139 10.00 -39.03 -7.80
N PHE A 140 9.29 -38.25 -8.63
CA PHE A 140 8.55 -38.80 -9.77
C PHE A 140 8.97 -38.22 -11.13
N ILE A 141 9.16 -36.90 -11.24
CA ILE A 141 9.76 -36.31 -12.44
C ILE A 141 11.21 -36.77 -12.55
N GLY A 142 11.93 -36.78 -11.42
CA GLY A 142 13.34 -37.19 -11.34
C GLY A 142 14.29 -36.03 -11.59
N SER A 143 13.92 -34.82 -11.17
CA SER A 143 14.73 -33.61 -11.21
C SER A 143 14.82 -32.99 -9.82
N ASN A 144 15.93 -32.33 -9.51
CA ASN A 144 16.07 -31.57 -8.27
C ASN A 144 15.71 -30.09 -8.43
N ASN A 145 15.13 -29.67 -9.57
CA ASN A 145 14.78 -28.28 -9.88
C ASN A 145 13.51 -27.82 -9.13
N ILE A 146 13.62 -27.73 -7.82
CA ILE A 146 12.67 -27.04 -6.96
C ILE A 146 13.44 -26.07 -6.07
N ASP A 147 13.01 -24.84 -6.02
CA ASP A 147 13.52 -23.90 -5.03
C ASP A 147 12.43 -22.93 -4.59
N THR A 148 12.72 -22.18 -3.54
CA THR A 148 11.77 -21.29 -2.88
C THR A 148 12.35 -19.89 -2.75
N ASN A 149 11.48 -18.89 -2.69
CA ASN A 149 11.88 -17.54 -2.25
C ASN A 149 12.57 -17.53 -0.86
N SER A 150 12.48 -18.61 -0.08
CA SER A 150 13.26 -18.77 1.16
C SER A 150 14.77 -18.84 0.90
N ARG A 151 15.21 -19.22 -0.32
CA ARG A 151 16.60 -19.06 -0.79
C ARG A 151 17.07 -17.62 -0.62
N LEU A 152 16.20 -16.68 -1.00
CA LEU A 152 16.46 -15.25 -1.02
C LEU A 152 16.50 -14.62 0.37
N CYS A 153 16.32 -15.41 1.44
CA CYS A 153 15.94 -14.92 2.76
C CYS A 153 16.83 -15.52 3.88
N MET A 154 16.93 -16.86 3.91
CA MET A 154 17.50 -17.55 5.07
C MET A 154 18.65 -18.50 4.74
N SER A 155 19.01 -18.67 3.48
CA SER A 155 19.91 -19.78 3.14
C SER A 155 21.30 -19.65 3.76
N SER A 156 21.81 -18.44 3.92
CA SER A 156 23.11 -18.22 4.56
C SER A 156 23.08 -18.59 6.04
N ALA A 157 21.95 -18.33 6.72
CA ALA A 157 21.73 -18.76 8.10
C ALA A 157 21.62 -20.28 8.23
N VAL A 158 20.91 -20.93 7.30
CA VAL A 158 20.80 -22.40 7.23
C VAL A 158 22.19 -23.04 7.11
N VAL A 159 23.02 -22.55 6.20
CA VAL A 159 24.39 -23.03 6.05
C VAL A 159 25.21 -22.75 7.32
N GLY A 160 25.03 -21.58 7.94
CA GLY A 160 25.67 -21.22 9.21
C GLY A 160 25.33 -22.21 10.34
N TYR A 161 24.05 -22.56 10.51
CA TYR A 161 23.62 -23.56 11.49
C TYR A 161 24.18 -24.94 11.15
N LYS A 162 24.06 -25.41 9.91
CA LYS A 162 24.60 -26.72 9.49
C LYS A 162 26.10 -26.83 9.74
N LYS A 163 26.87 -25.78 9.44
CA LYS A 163 28.32 -25.75 9.71
C LYS A 163 28.65 -25.71 11.20
N THR A 164 27.80 -25.12 12.03
CA THR A 164 28.10 -24.91 13.46
C THR A 164 27.60 -26.06 14.33
N VAL A 165 26.36 -26.51 14.12
CA VAL A 165 25.68 -27.50 14.96
C VAL A 165 25.30 -28.79 14.22
N GLY A 166 25.67 -28.92 12.94
CA GLY A 166 25.48 -30.13 12.13
C GLY A 166 24.13 -30.24 11.43
N ASP A 167 23.17 -29.37 11.74
CA ASP A 167 21.85 -29.37 11.11
C ASP A 167 21.26 -27.94 11.04
N ASP A 168 20.19 -27.74 10.26
CA ASP A 168 19.39 -26.51 10.25
C ASP A 168 18.49 -26.42 11.49
N ALA A 169 19.14 -26.35 12.66
CA ALA A 169 18.48 -26.44 13.96
C ALA A 169 18.65 -25.12 14.73
N VAL A 170 17.58 -24.33 14.79
CA VAL A 170 17.52 -23.13 15.64
C VAL A 170 17.54 -23.59 17.11
N PRO A 171 18.52 -23.19 17.95
CA PRO A 171 18.64 -23.77 19.30
C PRO A 171 17.60 -23.30 20.32
N ILE A 172 17.06 -22.09 20.16
CA ILE A 172 16.33 -21.37 21.23
C ILE A 172 14.81 -21.52 21.14
N ALA A 173 14.10 -21.07 22.18
CA ALA A 173 12.67 -20.74 22.15
C ALA A 173 12.44 -19.23 22.27
N TYR A 174 11.27 -18.71 21.89
CA TYR A 174 10.91 -17.32 22.14
C TYR A 174 10.86 -17.00 23.64
N ALA A 175 10.54 -17.98 24.49
CA ALA A 175 10.60 -17.85 25.95
C ALA A 175 12.01 -17.57 26.49
N ASP A 176 13.05 -17.65 25.67
CA ASP A 176 14.40 -17.23 26.05
C ASP A 176 14.57 -15.71 26.03
N ILE A 177 13.70 -14.96 25.34
CA ILE A 177 13.74 -13.50 25.31
C ILE A 177 13.58 -12.95 26.73
N GLU A 178 12.66 -13.50 27.52
CA GLU A 178 12.42 -13.05 28.90
C GLU A 178 13.49 -13.52 29.90
N LEU A 179 14.47 -14.33 29.46
CA LEU A 179 15.53 -14.88 30.32
C LEU A 179 16.91 -14.28 30.01
N ALA A 180 17.10 -13.72 28.83
CA ALA A 180 18.38 -13.15 28.40
C ALA A 180 18.63 -11.79 29.06
N ASP A 181 19.91 -11.45 29.29
CA ASP A 181 20.34 -10.15 29.80
C ASP A 181 21.20 -9.36 28.80
N CYS A 182 21.54 -9.95 27.65
CA CYS A 182 22.19 -9.26 26.55
C CYS A 182 21.67 -9.73 25.18
N PHE A 183 21.39 -8.77 24.31
CA PHE A 183 20.93 -8.98 22.94
C PHE A 183 21.89 -8.32 21.95
N LEU A 184 22.30 -9.05 20.92
CA LEU A 184 22.98 -8.52 19.74
C LEU A 184 22.06 -8.65 18.53
N ILE A 185 21.46 -7.54 18.10
CA ILE A 185 20.57 -7.49 16.95
C ILE A 185 21.39 -7.00 15.74
N ALA A 186 21.72 -7.90 14.81
CA ALA A 186 22.59 -7.59 13.68
C ALA A 186 21.86 -7.70 12.34
N GLY A 187 21.92 -6.64 11.53
CA GLY A 187 21.31 -6.60 10.20
C GLY A 187 19.81 -6.88 10.22
N ALA A 188 19.11 -6.41 11.25
CA ALA A 188 17.69 -6.70 11.49
C ALA A 188 16.96 -5.48 12.08
N ASN A 189 15.71 -5.27 11.65
CA ASN A 189 14.78 -4.30 12.24
C ASN A 189 13.53 -5.01 12.80
N PRO A 190 13.66 -5.79 13.89
CA PRO A 190 12.55 -6.54 14.47
C PRO A 190 11.39 -5.65 14.93
N ALA A 191 11.63 -4.38 15.29
CA ALA A 191 10.56 -3.43 15.63
C ALA A 191 9.49 -3.31 14.54
N TRP A 192 9.89 -3.41 13.25
CA TRP A 192 8.97 -3.33 12.11
C TRP A 192 8.71 -4.68 11.46
N CYS A 193 9.72 -5.54 11.36
CA CYS A 193 9.64 -6.80 10.63
C CYS A 193 9.07 -7.95 11.48
N HIS A 194 9.30 -7.92 12.79
CA HIS A 194 8.85 -8.93 13.76
C HIS A 194 8.28 -8.27 15.03
N PRO A 195 7.26 -7.38 14.91
CA PRO A 195 6.93 -6.44 15.99
C PRO A 195 6.57 -7.12 17.31
N ILE A 196 5.95 -8.31 17.26
CA ILE A 196 5.57 -9.04 18.47
C ILE A 196 6.80 -9.54 19.25
N LEU A 197 7.83 -10.05 18.56
CA LEU A 197 9.07 -10.45 19.22
C LEU A 197 9.79 -9.25 19.81
N PHE A 198 9.81 -8.13 19.10
CA PHE A 198 10.43 -6.91 19.61
C PHE A 198 9.67 -6.34 20.82
N ARG A 199 8.33 -6.35 20.80
CA ARG A 199 7.50 -5.93 21.94
C ARG A 199 7.75 -6.75 23.20
N ARG A 200 7.99 -8.06 23.05
CA ARG A 200 8.41 -8.92 24.18
C ARG A 200 9.76 -8.49 24.73
N LEU A 201 10.72 -8.19 23.86
CA LEU A 201 12.04 -7.67 24.25
C LEU A 201 11.96 -6.29 24.90
N GLU A 202 11.13 -5.37 24.37
CA GLU A 202 10.88 -4.04 24.97
C GLU A 202 10.29 -4.18 26.36
N LYS A 203 9.24 -4.98 26.53
CA LYS A 203 8.64 -5.27 27.83
C LYS A 203 9.66 -5.86 28.80
N HIS A 204 10.47 -6.81 28.35
CA HIS A 204 11.53 -7.40 29.19
C HIS A 204 12.57 -6.37 29.62
N LYS A 205 12.99 -5.46 28.73
CA LYS A 205 13.92 -4.36 29.03
C LYS A 205 13.31 -3.32 29.97
N GLU A 206 12.02 -3.03 29.83
CA GLU A 206 11.27 -2.13 30.73
C GLU A 206 11.20 -2.72 32.15
N GLU A 207 10.91 -4.01 32.27
CA GLU A 207 10.88 -4.75 33.55
C GLU A 207 12.31 -4.96 34.12
N ASN A 208 13.32 -5.03 33.26
CA ASN A 208 14.71 -5.27 33.62
C ASN A 208 15.66 -4.24 32.97
N PRO A 209 15.79 -3.02 33.52
CA PRO A 209 16.54 -1.92 32.90
C PRO A 209 18.02 -2.22 32.60
N ASN A 210 18.61 -3.21 33.30
CA ASN A 210 20.00 -3.63 33.14
C ASN A 210 20.25 -4.48 31.89
N VAL A 211 19.22 -5.06 31.26
CA VAL A 211 19.31 -5.82 30.01
C VAL A 211 20.04 -4.96 28.96
N LYS A 212 21.01 -5.50 28.23
CA LYS A 212 21.76 -4.74 27.22
C LYS A 212 21.31 -5.09 25.81
N ILE A 213 21.02 -4.06 25.01
CA ILE A 213 20.63 -4.21 23.60
C ILE A 213 21.68 -3.53 22.72
N ILE A 214 22.36 -4.32 21.90
CA ILE A 214 23.33 -3.87 20.90
C ILE A 214 22.68 -4.03 19.52
N VAL A 215 22.65 -2.96 18.73
CA VAL A 215 22.14 -2.98 17.35
C VAL A 215 23.27 -2.72 16.38
N VAL A 216 23.45 -3.60 15.38
CA VAL A 216 24.41 -3.44 14.28
C VAL A 216 23.63 -3.24 12.99
N ASP A 217 23.58 -2.00 12.51
CA ASP A 217 22.86 -1.64 11.28
C ASP A 217 23.43 -0.31 10.73
N PRO A 218 23.69 -0.15 9.42
CA PRO A 218 24.10 1.14 8.84
C PRO A 218 23.04 2.23 9.00
N ARG A 219 21.78 1.86 9.25
CA ARG A 219 20.67 2.78 9.49
C ARG A 219 20.30 2.77 10.97
N LYS A 220 19.98 3.94 11.51
CA LYS A 220 19.34 4.09 12.82
C LYS A 220 17.86 3.75 12.68
N THR A 221 17.57 2.45 12.69
CA THR A 221 16.21 1.93 12.56
C THR A 221 15.40 2.16 13.85
N GLN A 222 14.11 1.87 13.81
CA GLN A 222 13.24 1.98 14.99
C GLN A 222 13.64 1.04 16.12
N THR A 223 14.32 -0.07 15.79
CA THR A 223 14.94 -0.96 16.78
C THR A 223 16.01 -0.23 17.61
N CYS A 224 16.70 0.77 17.05
CA CYS A 224 17.72 1.55 17.77
C CYS A 224 17.13 2.44 18.88
N ALA A 225 15.81 2.69 18.91
CA ALA A 225 15.18 3.47 19.96
C ALA A 225 15.35 2.82 21.35
N SER A 226 15.44 1.48 21.39
CA SER A 226 15.61 0.71 22.63
C SER A 226 17.06 0.23 22.83
N ALA A 227 18.00 0.65 21.99
CA ALA A 227 19.38 0.17 22.03
C ALA A 227 20.23 0.90 23.08
N ASP A 228 21.02 0.16 23.86
CA ASP A 228 22.08 0.71 24.72
C ASP A 228 23.35 1.07 23.91
N LEU A 229 23.49 0.47 22.72
CA LEU A 229 24.61 0.70 21.81
C LEU A 229 24.17 0.45 20.35
N HIS A 230 24.31 1.45 19.49
CA HIS A 230 24.12 1.32 18.05
C HIS A 230 25.48 1.38 17.35
N LEU A 231 25.86 0.27 16.72
CA LEU A 231 27.05 0.16 15.88
C LEU A 231 26.67 0.44 14.43
N GLN A 232 26.83 1.69 14.00
CA GLN A 232 26.46 2.14 12.65
C GLN A 232 27.50 1.70 11.60
N ILE A 233 27.53 0.40 11.30
CA ILE A 233 28.56 -0.25 10.49
C ILE A 233 28.60 0.22 9.03
N LEU A 234 29.79 0.23 8.41
CA LEU A 234 29.93 0.26 6.95
C LEU A 234 29.38 -1.05 6.33
N PRO A 235 28.45 -0.99 5.37
CA PRO A 235 27.89 -2.21 4.77
C PRO A 235 28.98 -3.15 4.25
N GLY A 236 28.86 -4.45 4.57
CA GLY A 236 29.80 -5.47 4.10
C GLY A 236 30.94 -5.82 5.07
N THR A 237 31.12 -5.08 6.17
CA THR A 237 32.25 -5.31 7.10
C THR A 237 31.87 -6.11 8.35
N ASP A 238 30.75 -6.83 8.32
CA ASP A 238 30.20 -7.56 9.47
C ASP A 238 31.16 -8.63 10.02
N VAL A 239 31.84 -9.37 9.13
CA VAL A 239 32.85 -10.38 9.52
C VAL A 239 33.98 -9.76 10.34
N ILE A 240 34.46 -8.59 9.91
CA ILE A 240 35.52 -7.84 10.59
C ILE A 240 35.07 -7.43 11.99
N LEU A 241 33.84 -6.92 12.12
CA LEU A 241 33.27 -6.54 13.41
C LEU A 241 33.17 -7.73 14.38
N PHE A 242 32.60 -8.85 13.93
CA PHE A 242 32.45 -10.02 14.81
C PHE A 242 33.79 -10.65 15.19
N ASN A 243 34.77 -10.66 14.27
CA ASN A 243 36.13 -11.08 14.58
C ASN A 243 36.81 -10.16 15.61
N ALA A 244 36.60 -8.84 15.54
CA ALA A 244 37.11 -7.89 16.52
C ALA A 244 36.48 -8.11 17.91
N ILE A 245 35.17 -8.37 17.97
CA ILE A 245 34.47 -8.73 19.22
C ILE A 245 35.02 -10.06 19.77
N ALA A 246 35.15 -11.08 18.92
CA ALA A 246 35.72 -12.37 19.29
C ALA A 246 37.13 -12.24 19.88
N ARG A 247 38.00 -11.45 19.23
CA ARG A 247 39.34 -11.14 19.73
C ARG A 247 39.30 -10.55 21.14
N LEU A 248 38.46 -9.54 21.37
CA LEU A 248 38.33 -8.90 22.67
C LEU A 248 37.82 -9.85 23.75
N LEU A 249 36.85 -10.72 23.43
CA LEU A 249 36.38 -11.75 24.36
C LEU A 249 37.52 -12.69 24.77
N ILE A 250 38.37 -13.09 23.82
CA ILE A 250 39.54 -13.95 24.07
C ILE A 250 40.60 -13.22 24.92
N GLU A 251 41.01 -12.01 24.52
CA GLU A 251 42.02 -11.21 25.22
C GLU A 251 41.61 -10.88 26.66
N LYS A 252 40.32 -10.60 26.89
CA LYS A 252 39.76 -10.29 28.21
C LYS A 252 39.37 -11.53 29.02
N LYS A 253 39.68 -12.74 28.53
CA LYS A 253 39.37 -14.02 29.18
C LYS A 253 37.87 -14.18 29.51
N LYS A 254 36.99 -13.68 28.65
CA LYS A 254 35.53 -13.76 28.75
C LYS A 254 34.93 -14.91 27.92
N ILE A 255 35.73 -15.94 27.64
CA ILE A 255 35.32 -17.14 26.91
C ILE A 255 35.07 -18.31 27.87
N ASP A 256 34.16 -19.21 27.53
CA ASP A 256 33.91 -20.45 28.28
C ASP A 256 34.90 -21.55 27.85
N LYS A 257 36.09 -21.53 28.47
CA LYS A 257 37.16 -22.48 28.17
C LYS A 257 36.76 -23.95 28.39
N ASN A 258 35.88 -24.22 29.35
CA ASN A 258 35.45 -25.57 29.65
C ASN A 258 34.49 -26.09 28.58
N PHE A 259 33.52 -25.27 28.17
CA PHE A 259 32.65 -25.59 27.05
C PHE A 259 33.46 -25.80 25.76
N ILE A 260 34.34 -24.86 25.42
CA ILE A 260 35.18 -24.93 24.21
C ILE A 260 35.97 -26.24 24.18
N LYS A 261 36.68 -26.57 25.26
CA LYS A 261 37.53 -27.78 25.29
C LYS A 261 36.74 -29.09 25.18
N LYS A 262 35.54 -29.15 25.76
CA LYS A 262 34.78 -30.41 25.88
C LYS A 262 33.78 -30.63 24.74
N HIS A 263 33.14 -29.57 24.27
CA HIS A 263 31.95 -29.63 23.42
C HIS A 263 32.13 -28.95 22.07
N THR A 264 33.33 -28.47 21.75
CA THR A 264 33.59 -27.83 20.46
C THR A 264 34.82 -28.39 19.75
N GLU A 265 34.90 -28.15 18.44
CA GLU A 265 36.06 -28.39 17.60
C GLU A 265 36.50 -27.13 16.86
N ASN A 266 37.74 -27.12 16.36
CA ASN A 266 38.30 -26.09 15.46
C ASN A 266 38.43 -24.66 16.05
N PHE A 267 38.55 -24.53 17.37
CA PHE A 267 38.70 -23.23 18.05
C PHE A 267 39.94 -22.43 17.58
N GLU A 268 41.08 -23.09 17.35
CA GLU A 268 42.32 -22.38 17.00
C GLU A 268 42.23 -21.67 15.64
N ALA A 269 41.50 -22.23 14.66
CA ALA A 269 41.29 -21.55 13.38
C ALA A 269 40.42 -20.29 13.53
N CYS A 270 39.35 -20.36 14.33
CA CYS A 270 38.53 -19.20 14.66
C CYS A 270 39.36 -18.13 15.38
N LYS A 271 40.19 -18.52 16.34
CA LYS A 271 41.08 -17.62 17.06
C LYS A 271 42.09 -16.97 16.11
N ALA A 272 42.72 -17.73 15.21
CA ALA A 272 43.63 -17.16 14.21
C ALA A 272 42.93 -16.11 13.33
N SER A 273 41.70 -16.39 12.87
CA SER A 273 40.89 -15.44 12.11
C SER A 273 40.55 -14.18 12.92
N ALA A 274 40.14 -14.31 14.18
CA ALA A 274 39.84 -13.19 15.07
C ALA A 274 41.05 -12.27 15.31
N PHE A 275 42.27 -12.82 15.33
CA PHE A 275 43.51 -12.07 15.55
C PHE A 275 44.14 -11.50 14.28
N SER A 276 43.53 -11.73 13.10
CA SER A 276 44.05 -11.26 11.80
C SER A 276 44.19 -9.73 11.70
N LEU A 277 43.35 -8.99 12.43
CA LEU A 277 43.39 -7.53 12.50
C LEU A 277 43.55 -7.07 13.95
N THR A 278 44.19 -5.92 14.13
CA THR A 278 44.13 -5.18 15.38
C THR A 278 42.75 -4.54 15.55
N ILE A 279 42.37 -4.23 16.80
CA ILE A 279 41.08 -3.56 17.07
C ILE A 279 40.99 -2.19 16.40
N ARG A 280 42.11 -1.47 16.27
CA ARG A 280 42.14 -0.18 15.56
C ARG A 280 41.89 -0.37 14.06
N GLN A 281 42.57 -1.32 13.41
CA GLN A 281 42.34 -1.61 11.99
C GLN A 281 40.91 -2.08 11.72
N ALA A 282 40.34 -2.89 12.62
CA ALA A 282 38.95 -3.33 12.50
C ALA A 282 37.96 -2.15 12.67
N ALA A 283 38.19 -1.27 13.65
CA ALA A 283 37.41 -0.05 13.86
C ALA A 283 37.40 0.84 12.61
N ASP A 284 38.59 1.11 12.05
CA ASP A 284 38.75 1.93 10.84
C ASP A 284 38.00 1.32 9.64
N LYS A 285 38.16 0.01 9.43
CA LYS A 285 37.47 -0.70 8.32
C LYS A 285 35.97 -0.77 8.50
N CYS A 286 35.48 -0.97 9.72
CA CYS A 286 34.04 -1.00 9.99
C CYS A 286 33.40 0.39 10.02
N GLY A 287 34.20 1.46 10.09
CA GLY A 287 33.71 2.81 10.28
C GLY A 287 33.01 3.00 11.64
N ILE A 288 33.44 2.25 12.66
CA ILE A 288 32.90 2.26 14.03
C ILE A 288 34.03 2.64 14.99
N PRO A 289 33.79 3.53 15.98
CA PRO A 289 34.78 3.83 17.01
C PRO A 289 35.26 2.58 17.76
N ALA A 290 36.57 2.45 17.96
CA ALA A 290 37.16 1.29 18.64
C ALA A 290 36.59 1.07 20.06
N ASP A 291 36.21 2.14 20.76
CA ASP A 291 35.65 2.06 22.10
C ASP A 291 34.21 1.51 22.11
N GLU A 292 33.44 1.72 21.05
CA GLU A 292 32.12 1.10 20.90
C GLU A 292 32.24 -0.41 20.65
N ILE A 293 33.22 -0.84 19.84
CA ILE A 293 33.52 -2.28 19.66
C ILE A 293 33.92 -2.92 20.99
N LYS A 294 34.77 -2.24 21.79
CA LYS A 294 35.14 -2.69 23.15
C LYS A 294 33.91 -2.79 24.06
N LYS A 295 33.01 -1.81 24.00
CA LYS A 295 31.77 -1.76 24.79
C LYS A 295 30.82 -2.91 24.41
N ALA A 296 30.68 -3.20 23.12
CA ALA A 296 29.91 -4.36 22.65
C ALA A 296 30.49 -5.68 23.19
N ALA A 297 31.81 -5.88 23.07
CA ALA A 297 32.48 -7.06 23.61
C ALA A 297 32.36 -7.15 25.15
N GLN A 298 32.38 -6.02 25.85
CA GLN A 298 32.18 -5.98 27.30
C GLN A 298 30.75 -6.40 27.69
N TYR A 299 29.73 -5.89 27.01
CA TYR A 299 28.34 -6.29 27.26
C TYR A 299 28.13 -7.79 27.02
N ILE A 300 28.59 -8.30 25.88
CA ILE A 300 28.49 -9.73 25.54
C ILE A 300 29.27 -10.59 26.54
N GLY A 301 30.51 -10.22 26.87
CA GLY A 301 31.36 -10.98 27.80
C GLY A 301 30.92 -10.92 29.27
N ASN A 302 29.97 -10.05 29.62
CA ASN A 302 29.40 -9.96 30.97
C ASN A 302 28.01 -10.60 31.08
N ALA A 303 27.41 -10.98 29.96
CA ALA A 303 26.07 -11.53 29.89
C ALA A 303 25.98 -12.90 30.58
N LYS A 304 24.92 -13.12 31.37
CA LYS A 304 24.54 -14.44 31.87
C LYS A 304 23.72 -15.20 30.83
N GLY A 305 22.86 -14.51 30.08
CA GLY A 305 22.09 -15.03 28.96
C GLY A 305 22.27 -14.15 27.73
N PHE A 306 22.81 -14.72 26.65
CA PHE A 306 23.15 -13.98 25.44
C PHE A 306 22.40 -14.52 24.23
N ILE A 307 21.60 -13.65 23.60
CA ILE A 307 20.90 -13.95 22.35
C ILE A 307 21.45 -13.05 21.24
N SER A 308 21.89 -13.66 20.14
CA SER A 308 22.16 -12.94 18.90
C SER A 308 20.97 -13.11 17.95
N MET A 309 20.35 -12.00 17.55
CA MET A 309 19.22 -11.97 16.61
C MET A 309 19.67 -11.37 15.29
N TRP A 310 19.42 -12.05 14.16
CA TRP A 310 19.81 -11.50 12.85
C TRP A 310 18.86 -11.93 11.74
N THR A 311 18.97 -11.26 10.59
CA THR A 311 18.17 -11.57 9.40
C THR A 311 18.88 -11.06 8.12
N MET A 312 18.11 -10.50 7.19
CA MET A 312 18.50 -10.10 5.84
C MET A 312 19.76 -9.23 5.73
N GLY A 313 20.10 -8.39 6.71
CA GLY A 313 21.31 -7.55 6.65
C GLY A 313 22.61 -8.37 6.62
N LEU A 314 22.59 -9.58 7.19
CA LEU A 314 23.68 -10.55 7.11
C LEU A 314 23.46 -11.57 5.99
N ASN A 315 22.23 -12.06 5.84
CA ASN A 315 21.93 -13.18 4.94
C ASN A 315 22.00 -12.79 3.46
N GLN A 316 21.43 -11.64 3.09
CA GLN A 316 21.36 -11.18 1.71
C GLN A 316 22.65 -10.45 1.32
N SER A 317 23.74 -11.22 1.25
CA SER A 317 25.11 -10.75 1.03
C SER A 317 25.92 -11.69 0.15
N ALA A 318 26.83 -11.14 -0.65
CA ALA A 318 27.83 -11.91 -1.42
C ALA A 318 28.76 -12.80 -0.56
N ILE A 319 28.86 -12.54 0.76
CA ILE A 319 29.61 -13.35 1.72
C ILE A 319 28.74 -13.75 2.93
N GLY A 320 27.44 -13.93 2.71
CA GLY A 320 26.44 -14.16 3.75
C GLY A 320 26.77 -15.33 4.67
N VAL A 321 27.37 -16.42 4.17
CA VAL A 321 27.77 -17.57 5.00
C VAL A 321 28.89 -17.18 5.96
N SER A 322 29.90 -16.45 5.49
CA SER A 322 31.01 -15.96 6.33
C SER A 322 30.50 -15.05 7.45
N LYS A 323 29.53 -14.17 7.15
CA LYS A 323 28.89 -13.30 8.16
C LYS A 323 28.17 -14.11 9.23
N ASN A 324 27.38 -15.10 8.80
CA ASN A 324 26.62 -15.98 9.71
C ASN A 324 27.56 -16.76 10.64
N VAL A 325 28.55 -17.49 10.11
CA VAL A 325 29.45 -18.29 10.96
C VAL A 325 30.26 -17.42 11.93
N SER A 326 30.66 -16.22 11.51
CA SER A 326 31.37 -15.27 12.38
C SER A 326 30.52 -14.81 13.56
N LEU A 327 29.22 -14.60 13.35
CA LEU A 327 28.27 -14.28 14.42
C LEU A 327 28.06 -15.48 15.35
N LEU A 328 27.83 -16.68 14.80
CA LEU A 328 27.60 -17.91 15.58
C LEU A 328 28.80 -18.27 16.46
N ASN A 329 30.03 -18.00 16.00
CA ASN A 329 31.23 -18.19 16.80
C ASN A 329 31.17 -17.40 18.12
N LEU A 330 30.50 -16.25 18.19
CA LEU A 330 30.37 -15.50 19.44
C LEU A 330 29.59 -16.29 20.50
N SER A 331 28.49 -16.92 20.12
CA SER A 331 27.71 -17.79 21.02
C SER A 331 28.53 -18.99 21.50
N LEU A 332 29.34 -19.60 20.63
CA LEU A 332 30.24 -20.70 21.01
C LEU A 332 31.37 -20.24 21.93
N LEU A 333 32.00 -19.08 21.66
CA LEU A 333 33.07 -18.50 22.47
C LEU A 333 32.60 -18.28 23.92
N THR A 334 31.37 -17.80 24.11
CA THR A 334 30.80 -17.54 25.42
C THR A 334 30.10 -18.75 26.03
N GLY A 335 30.00 -19.88 25.31
CA GLY A 335 29.23 -21.06 25.75
C GLY A 335 27.74 -20.78 25.92
N GLN A 336 27.19 -19.85 25.15
CA GLN A 336 25.80 -19.37 25.24
C GLN A 336 24.93 -20.08 24.19
N ILE A 337 24.82 -21.41 24.31
CA ILE A 337 24.01 -22.30 23.48
C ILE A 337 23.55 -23.49 24.34
N GLY A 338 22.34 -24.01 24.09
CA GLY A 338 21.78 -25.11 24.89
C GLY A 338 21.41 -24.71 26.32
N LYS A 339 21.29 -23.41 26.60
CA LYS A 339 21.02 -22.86 27.94
C LYS A 339 19.80 -21.92 27.90
N PRO A 340 19.03 -21.79 28.98
CA PRO A 340 17.94 -20.81 29.06
C PRO A 340 18.47 -19.37 28.89
N GLY A 341 17.78 -18.56 28.10
CA GLY A 341 18.16 -17.18 27.80
C GLY A 341 19.32 -17.05 26.81
N SER A 342 19.68 -18.13 26.11
CA SER A 342 20.93 -18.16 25.34
C SER A 342 20.81 -18.86 24.00
N GLY A 343 21.35 -18.23 22.96
CA GLY A 343 21.61 -18.89 21.69
C GLY A 343 21.51 -17.99 20.48
N PRO A 344 22.04 -18.47 19.35
CA PRO A 344 21.90 -17.80 18.07
C PRO A 344 20.47 -17.99 17.53
N PHE A 345 19.79 -16.88 17.26
CA PHE A 345 18.40 -16.84 16.80
C PHE A 345 18.22 -16.09 15.48
N SER A 346 18.19 -16.82 14.37
CA SER A 346 17.88 -16.25 13.06
C SER A 346 16.38 -15.96 12.94
N LEU A 347 16.02 -14.70 12.65
CA LEU A 347 14.64 -14.27 12.51
C LEU A 347 14.13 -14.63 11.11
N THR A 348 13.22 -15.60 11.05
CA THR A 348 12.66 -16.06 9.77
C THR A 348 11.72 -15.00 9.19
N GLY A 349 11.90 -14.69 7.91
CA GLY A 349 11.07 -13.71 7.20
C GLY A 349 9.64 -14.20 7.01
N GLN A 350 9.44 -15.18 6.12
CA GLN A 350 8.13 -15.67 5.68
C GLN A 350 7.49 -16.68 6.66
N PRO A 351 6.16 -16.89 6.61
CA PRO A 351 5.43 -17.50 7.73
C PRO A 351 5.75 -18.99 7.89
N ASN A 352 6.07 -19.69 6.80
CA ASN A 352 6.38 -21.11 6.78
C ASN A 352 7.69 -21.43 6.02
N ALA A 353 8.64 -20.50 6.01
CA ALA A 353 9.93 -20.77 5.40
C ALA A 353 10.69 -21.91 6.10
N MET A 354 10.41 -22.18 7.38
CA MET A 354 10.99 -23.33 8.10
C MET A 354 10.36 -24.65 7.66
N GLY A 355 9.02 -24.75 7.58
CA GLY A 355 8.33 -25.94 7.07
C GLY A 355 8.78 -26.34 5.66
N GLY A 356 9.03 -25.36 4.78
CA GLY A 356 9.59 -25.62 3.46
C GLY A 356 11.00 -26.23 3.47
N ARG A 357 11.81 -25.99 4.51
CA ARG A 357 13.14 -26.59 4.66
C ARG A 357 13.07 -27.99 5.28
N GLU A 358 12.17 -28.18 6.24
CA GLU A 358 11.89 -29.48 6.89
C GLU A 358 11.51 -30.56 5.87
N VAL A 359 10.69 -30.21 4.89
CA VAL A 359 10.23 -31.10 3.82
C VAL A 359 11.17 -31.15 2.61
N GLY A 360 12.28 -30.41 2.60
CA GLY A 360 13.28 -30.44 1.53
C GLY A 360 12.95 -29.63 0.27
N GLY A 361 12.14 -28.58 0.37
CA GLY A 361 11.66 -27.72 -0.74
C GLY A 361 12.71 -26.79 -1.38
N MET A 362 13.99 -27.16 -1.34
CA MET A 362 15.11 -26.42 -1.97
C MET A 362 15.95 -27.36 -2.83
N ALA A 363 16.65 -26.80 -3.81
CA ALA A 363 17.32 -27.57 -4.86
C ALA A 363 18.40 -28.51 -4.32
N ASN A 364 18.99 -28.15 -3.18
CA ASN A 364 20.06 -28.86 -2.49
C ASN A 364 19.62 -29.62 -1.21
N LEU A 365 18.34 -29.60 -0.84
CA LEU A 365 17.84 -30.25 0.38
C LEU A 365 17.07 -31.53 0.07
N LEU A 366 17.10 -32.51 0.97
CA LEU A 366 16.21 -33.67 0.92
C LEU A 366 15.24 -33.61 2.12
N ALA A 367 14.08 -34.27 1.99
CA ALA A 367 13.04 -34.24 3.02
C ALA A 367 13.53 -34.80 4.36
N ALA A 368 12.94 -34.31 5.45
CA ALA A 368 13.25 -34.69 6.83
C ALA A 368 14.72 -34.47 7.23
N HIS A 369 15.29 -33.35 6.78
CA HIS A 369 16.71 -32.98 6.98
C HIS A 369 17.72 -34.04 6.53
N LYS A 370 17.29 -34.98 5.69
CA LYS A 370 18.21 -35.93 5.07
C LYS A 370 19.16 -35.18 4.12
N ASP A 371 20.38 -35.69 4.02
CA ASP A 371 21.42 -35.14 3.16
C ASP A 371 21.26 -35.65 1.71
N LEU A 372 21.03 -34.73 0.78
CA LEU A 372 20.93 -35.03 -0.65
C LEU A 372 22.21 -35.67 -1.19
N SER A 373 23.39 -35.34 -0.65
CA SER A 373 24.67 -35.90 -1.10
C SER A 373 24.89 -37.34 -0.61
N ASN A 374 24.16 -37.78 0.42
CA ASN A 374 24.26 -39.14 0.96
C ASN A 374 23.43 -40.15 0.14
N PRO A 375 24.04 -41.19 -0.45
CA PRO A 375 23.34 -42.17 -1.28
C PRO A 375 22.26 -42.95 -0.52
N GLU A 376 22.47 -43.25 0.75
CA GLU A 376 21.50 -44.03 1.53
C GLU A 376 20.30 -43.20 1.91
N HIS A 377 20.50 -41.93 2.25
CA HIS A 377 19.41 -40.99 2.44
C HIS A 377 18.55 -40.84 1.18
N ARG A 378 19.16 -40.72 0.00
CA ARG A 378 18.41 -40.68 -1.28
C ARG A 378 17.60 -41.96 -1.50
N LYS A 379 18.21 -43.11 -1.22
CA LYS A 379 17.55 -44.43 -1.36
C LYS A 379 16.39 -44.59 -0.39
N GLU A 380 16.55 -44.20 0.87
CA GLU A 380 15.50 -44.24 1.88
C GLU A 380 14.28 -43.42 1.47
N VAL A 381 14.48 -42.17 1.03
CA VAL A 381 13.38 -41.29 0.61
C VAL A 381 12.73 -41.81 -0.68
N ALA A 382 13.53 -42.23 -1.67
CA ALA A 382 13.00 -42.79 -2.90
C ALA A 382 12.16 -44.06 -2.66
N ASN A 383 12.63 -44.95 -1.79
CA ASN A 383 11.92 -46.16 -1.41
C ASN A 383 10.63 -45.85 -0.63
N PHE A 384 10.68 -44.89 0.29
CA PHE A 384 9.51 -44.48 1.07
C PHE A 384 8.41 -43.89 0.16
N TRP A 385 8.77 -43.05 -0.81
CA TRP A 385 7.81 -42.51 -1.78
C TRP A 385 7.37 -43.50 -2.86
N GLY A 386 8.13 -44.57 -3.11
CA GLY A 386 7.87 -45.52 -4.20
C GLY A 386 8.12 -44.92 -5.60
N GLY A 387 9.02 -43.93 -5.68
CA GLY A 387 9.31 -43.16 -6.90
C GLY A 387 10.54 -43.64 -7.67
N LYS A 388 11.06 -42.76 -8.54
CA LYS A 388 12.34 -42.93 -9.23
C LYS A 388 13.53 -42.68 -8.28
N PRO A 389 14.73 -43.17 -8.61
CA PRO A 389 15.95 -42.77 -7.92
C PRO A 389 16.13 -41.25 -7.92
N ILE A 390 16.39 -40.68 -6.75
CA ILE A 390 16.64 -39.25 -6.58
C ILE A 390 18.06 -38.94 -7.03
N GLN A 391 18.24 -37.87 -7.81
CA GLN A 391 19.55 -37.46 -8.30
C GLN A 391 20.45 -36.96 -7.16
N GLU A 392 21.76 -37.22 -7.26
CA GLU A 392 22.77 -36.69 -6.34
C GLU A 392 23.03 -35.19 -6.56
N LYS A 393 23.03 -34.76 -7.82
CA LYS A 393 23.36 -33.38 -8.19
C LYS A 393 22.23 -32.43 -7.74
N PRO A 394 22.53 -31.34 -7.01
CA PRO A 394 21.55 -30.30 -6.75
C PRO A 394 20.94 -29.74 -8.04
N GLY A 395 19.66 -29.38 -8.00
CA GLY A 395 19.01 -28.69 -9.12
C GLY A 395 19.45 -27.23 -9.22
N TYR A 396 18.86 -26.51 -10.18
CA TYR A 396 19.06 -25.07 -10.27
C TYR A 396 18.47 -24.37 -9.03
N THR A 397 19.25 -23.50 -8.40
CA THR A 397 18.76 -22.66 -7.31
C THR A 397 17.81 -21.57 -7.81
N ALA A 398 17.12 -20.89 -6.90
CA ALA A 398 16.09 -19.91 -7.20
C ALA A 398 16.50 -18.88 -8.27
N THR A 399 17.70 -18.29 -8.21
CA THR A 399 18.20 -17.36 -9.25
C THR A 399 18.64 -18.09 -10.52
N GLU A 400 19.34 -19.22 -10.37
CA GLU A 400 19.83 -20.05 -11.48
C GLU A 400 18.68 -20.63 -12.32
N MET A 401 17.48 -20.85 -11.75
CA MET A 401 16.30 -21.26 -12.52
C MET A 401 15.92 -20.22 -13.56
N PHE A 402 15.97 -18.93 -13.22
CA PHE A 402 15.65 -17.85 -14.16
C PHE A 402 16.79 -17.60 -15.14
N ASP A 403 18.05 -17.78 -14.73
CA ASP A 403 19.17 -17.78 -15.67
C ASP A 403 19.03 -18.93 -16.68
N ALA A 404 18.67 -20.13 -16.22
CA ALA A 404 18.42 -21.29 -17.07
C ALA A 404 17.22 -21.09 -18.01
N LEU A 405 16.17 -20.35 -17.60
CA LEU A 405 15.09 -19.95 -18.49
C LEU A 405 15.57 -18.95 -19.56
N ASP A 406 16.38 -17.97 -19.16
CA ASP A 406 16.89 -16.94 -20.06
C ASP A 406 17.87 -17.49 -21.11
N GLU A 407 18.65 -18.50 -20.73
CA GLU A 407 19.54 -19.29 -21.60
C GLU A 407 18.80 -20.38 -22.39
N GLY A 408 17.55 -20.67 -22.04
CA GLY A 408 16.74 -21.71 -22.66
C GLY A 408 17.13 -23.15 -22.29
N LYS A 409 17.83 -23.36 -21.17
CA LYS A 409 18.08 -24.70 -20.59
C LYS A 409 16.84 -25.23 -19.86
N LEU A 410 16.23 -24.39 -19.03
CA LEU A 410 14.92 -24.65 -18.45
C LEU A 410 13.85 -24.22 -19.46
N LYS A 411 12.82 -25.06 -19.66
CA LYS A 411 11.77 -24.86 -20.67
C LYS A 411 10.42 -24.53 -20.03
N ALA A 412 10.09 -25.20 -18.94
CA ALA A 412 8.86 -24.91 -18.18
C ALA A 412 9.16 -24.60 -16.72
N ILE A 413 8.43 -23.63 -16.18
CA ILE A 413 8.48 -23.28 -14.76
C ILE A 413 7.06 -23.21 -14.19
N TRP A 414 6.88 -23.77 -13.00
CA TRP A 414 5.66 -23.63 -12.22
C TRP A 414 5.93 -22.75 -11.00
N ILE A 415 5.32 -21.57 -10.97
CA ILE A 415 5.46 -20.57 -9.91
C ILE A 415 4.27 -20.67 -8.97
N ILE A 416 4.51 -20.86 -7.66
CA ILE A 416 3.47 -21.10 -6.65
C ILE A 416 3.57 -20.09 -5.50
N CYS A 417 2.48 -19.36 -5.24
CA CYS A 417 2.32 -18.41 -4.12
C CYS A 417 3.44 -17.34 -3.99
N THR A 418 4.01 -16.86 -5.09
CA THR A 418 5.11 -15.89 -5.09
C THR A 418 5.14 -15.03 -6.36
N ASN A 419 5.76 -13.85 -6.27
CA ASN A 419 5.80 -12.85 -7.34
C ASN A 419 7.25 -12.50 -7.74
N PRO A 420 7.96 -13.37 -8.48
CA PRO A 420 9.38 -13.21 -8.82
C PRO A 420 9.69 -11.92 -9.58
N VAL A 421 8.80 -11.40 -10.42
CA VAL A 421 9.06 -10.17 -11.19
C VAL A 421 9.15 -8.90 -10.34
N VAL A 422 8.82 -9.00 -9.05
CA VAL A 422 9.04 -7.93 -8.06
C VAL A 422 10.06 -8.33 -7.02
N SER A 423 10.08 -9.59 -6.56
CA SER A 423 10.90 -9.99 -5.40
C SER A 423 12.32 -10.48 -5.72
N MET A 424 12.59 -10.94 -6.95
CA MET A 424 13.93 -11.39 -7.35
C MET A 424 14.88 -10.22 -7.64
N PRO A 425 16.21 -10.41 -7.52
CA PRO A 425 17.17 -9.41 -7.97
C PRO A 425 17.12 -9.28 -9.49
N ASN A 426 17.51 -8.10 -10.00
CA ASN A 426 17.52 -7.78 -11.43
C ASN A 426 16.17 -8.13 -12.10
N ALA A 427 15.09 -7.50 -11.66
CA ALA A 427 13.73 -7.80 -12.11
C ALA A 427 13.55 -7.75 -13.65
N ASN A 428 14.34 -6.92 -14.34
CA ASN A 428 14.37 -6.86 -15.80
C ASN A 428 14.82 -8.19 -16.45
N LYS A 429 15.84 -8.84 -15.87
CA LYS A 429 16.26 -10.20 -16.30
C LYS A 429 15.15 -11.22 -16.10
N ILE A 430 14.43 -11.13 -14.98
CA ILE A 430 13.36 -12.07 -14.63
C ILE A 430 12.17 -11.97 -15.59
N GLU A 431 11.75 -10.75 -15.95
CA GLU A 431 10.73 -10.55 -16.98
C GLU A 431 11.18 -11.11 -18.34
N ARG A 432 12.44 -10.89 -18.71
CA ARG A 432 13.02 -11.44 -19.95
C ARG A 432 13.03 -12.97 -19.95
N ALA A 433 13.44 -13.58 -18.84
CA ALA A 433 13.46 -15.03 -18.64
C ALA A 433 12.06 -15.64 -18.81
N LEU A 434 11.05 -15.05 -18.18
CA LEU A 434 9.66 -15.52 -18.29
C LEU A 434 9.10 -15.35 -19.72
N LYS A 435 9.45 -14.25 -20.41
CA LYS A 435 9.11 -14.09 -21.83
C LYS A 435 9.78 -15.14 -22.73
N LYS A 436 10.92 -15.71 -22.35
CA LYS A 436 11.61 -16.77 -23.10
C LYS A 436 11.15 -18.18 -22.76
N ALA A 437 10.69 -18.43 -21.53
CA ALA A 437 10.21 -19.73 -21.06
C ALA A 437 9.19 -20.35 -22.02
N SER A 438 9.34 -21.62 -22.42
CA SER A 438 8.39 -22.26 -23.35
C SER A 438 7.00 -22.46 -22.74
N PHE A 439 6.91 -22.60 -21.41
CA PHE A 439 5.64 -22.73 -20.70
C PHE A 439 5.75 -22.20 -19.27
N VAL A 440 4.87 -21.28 -18.87
CA VAL A 440 4.82 -20.72 -17.51
C VAL A 440 3.48 -21.08 -16.87
N VAL A 441 3.53 -21.86 -15.79
CA VAL A 441 2.37 -22.10 -14.91
C VAL A 441 2.46 -21.17 -13.72
N VAL A 442 1.39 -20.47 -13.41
CA VAL A 442 1.29 -19.60 -12.23
C VAL A 442 0.11 -20.06 -11.39
N GLN A 443 0.36 -20.37 -10.13
CA GLN A 443 -0.64 -20.72 -9.14
C GLN A 443 -0.69 -19.62 -8.08
N GLU A 444 -1.78 -18.86 -8.10
CA GLU A 444 -1.89 -17.57 -7.42
C GLU A 444 -3.35 -17.30 -7.04
N ILE A 445 -3.55 -16.45 -6.03
CA ILE A 445 -4.89 -16.08 -5.55
C ILE A 445 -5.43 -14.83 -6.26
N SER A 446 -4.57 -13.98 -6.82
CA SER A 446 -4.87 -12.61 -7.24
C SER A 446 -4.36 -12.28 -8.65
N HIS A 447 -5.23 -11.65 -9.46
CA HIS A 447 -4.89 -11.12 -10.79
C HIS A 447 -3.95 -9.90 -10.74
N THR A 448 -3.81 -9.23 -9.59
CA THR A 448 -2.91 -8.07 -9.46
C THR A 448 -1.45 -8.47 -9.24
N SER A 449 -1.17 -9.76 -9.00
CA SER A 449 0.20 -10.28 -9.00
C SER A 449 0.80 -10.14 -10.39
N GLU A 450 1.86 -9.34 -10.54
CA GLU A 450 2.50 -9.03 -11.84
C GLU A 450 3.01 -10.27 -12.59
N THR A 451 3.33 -11.34 -11.86
CA THR A 451 3.77 -12.61 -12.47
C THR A 451 2.66 -13.27 -13.30
N THR A 452 1.38 -13.03 -12.99
CA THR A 452 0.23 -13.59 -13.72
C THR A 452 0.21 -13.19 -15.20
N GLN A 453 0.77 -12.02 -15.55
CA GLN A 453 0.83 -11.53 -16.93
C GLN A 453 1.63 -12.47 -17.85
N PHE A 454 2.59 -13.20 -17.27
CA PHE A 454 3.49 -14.12 -17.98
C PHE A 454 2.95 -15.55 -18.05
N ALA A 455 1.83 -15.84 -17.38
CA ALA A 455 1.26 -17.18 -17.34
C ALA A 455 0.75 -17.61 -18.73
N ASP A 456 1.15 -18.82 -19.13
CA ASP A 456 0.49 -19.58 -20.19
C ASP A 456 -0.68 -20.39 -19.61
N LEU A 457 -0.56 -20.79 -18.34
CA LEU A 457 -1.61 -21.42 -17.53
C LEU A 457 -1.65 -20.77 -16.14
N LEU A 458 -2.79 -20.21 -15.78
CA LEU A 458 -3.05 -19.58 -14.49
C LEU A 458 -4.05 -20.45 -13.71
N LEU A 459 -3.65 -20.88 -12.50
CA LEU A 459 -4.42 -21.79 -11.66
C LEU A 459 -4.92 -21.05 -10.40
N PRO A 460 -6.24 -21.02 -10.13
CA PRO A 460 -6.81 -20.34 -8.98
C PRO A 460 -6.54 -21.13 -7.69
N ALA A 461 -5.77 -20.53 -6.78
CA ALA A 461 -5.45 -21.13 -5.49
C ALA A 461 -6.37 -20.63 -4.37
N ALA A 462 -6.53 -21.45 -3.33
CA ALA A 462 -7.20 -21.07 -2.08
C ALA A 462 -6.28 -20.26 -1.16
N GLY A 463 -6.81 -19.19 -0.57
CA GLY A 463 -6.14 -18.28 0.34
C GLY A 463 -6.14 -18.73 1.81
N TRP A 464 -5.65 -17.87 2.69
CA TRP A 464 -5.72 -18.08 4.15
C TRP A 464 -7.19 -18.18 4.59
N LEU A 465 -7.52 -19.14 5.46
CA LEU A 465 -8.88 -19.57 5.87
C LEU A 465 -9.71 -20.33 4.82
N GLU A 466 -9.29 -20.40 3.57
CA GLU A 466 -9.98 -21.15 2.51
C GLU A 466 -9.47 -22.60 2.38
N LYS A 467 -8.34 -22.90 3.03
CA LYS A 467 -7.66 -24.20 3.05
C LYS A 467 -7.14 -24.53 4.46
N GLU A 468 -6.84 -25.80 4.68
CA GLU A 468 -6.23 -26.29 5.93
C GLU A 468 -4.81 -26.83 5.71
N GLY A 469 -3.99 -26.81 6.77
CA GLY A 469 -2.61 -27.31 6.73
C GLY A 469 -1.82 -26.95 7.98
N THR A 470 -0.50 -27.00 7.88
CA THR A 470 0.41 -26.62 8.96
C THR A 470 1.45 -25.59 8.54
N MET A 471 1.94 -24.81 9.51
CA MET A 471 3.13 -23.98 9.35
C MET A 471 4.07 -24.10 10.54
N THR A 472 5.36 -23.95 10.29
CA THR A 472 6.43 -23.94 11.28
C THR A 472 7.10 -22.56 11.36
N ASN A 473 7.09 -21.95 12.55
CA ASN A 473 7.62 -20.60 12.80
C ASN A 473 9.14 -20.57 13.08
N SER A 474 9.70 -19.39 13.41
CA SER A 474 11.16 -19.21 13.64
C SER A 474 11.72 -19.99 14.84
N GLU A 475 10.90 -20.37 15.83
CA GLU A 475 11.32 -21.19 16.98
C GLU A 475 10.94 -22.66 16.82
N ARG A 476 10.72 -23.13 15.59
CA ARG A 476 10.39 -24.53 15.26
C ARG A 476 9.00 -24.97 15.73
N ARG A 477 8.13 -24.03 16.08
CA ARG A 477 6.77 -24.31 16.55
C ARG A 477 5.85 -24.58 15.37
N ILE A 478 5.30 -25.78 15.32
CA ILE A 478 4.33 -26.27 14.35
C ILE A 478 2.93 -25.98 14.86
N SER A 479 2.10 -25.39 14.01
CA SER A 479 0.72 -25.02 14.31
C SER A 479 -0.21 -25.36 13.15
N TYR A 480 -1.43 -25.74 13.51
CA TYR A 480 -2.48 -26.06 12.55
C TYR A 480 -3.24 -24.80 12.10
N LEU A 481 -3.57 -24.76 10.82
CA LEU A 481 -4.40 -23.77 10.16
C LEU A 481 -5.72 -24.43 9.70
N PRO A 482 -6.89 -24.02 10.21
CA PRO A 482 -8.18 -24.52 9.74
C PRO A 482 -8.66 -23.85 8.45
N LYS A 483 -9.45 -24.60 7.67
CA LYS A 483 -10.41 -24.04 6.72
C LYS A 483 -11.63 -23.52 7.48
N VAL A 484 -11.97 -22.25 7.29
CA VAL A 484 -13.08 -21.54 7.97
C VAL A 484 -14.12 -21.00 6.98
N ILE A 485 -13.68 -20.66 5.76
CA ILE A 485 -14.53 -20.20 4.65
C ILE A 485 -14.28 -21.06 3.41
N ASP A 486 -15.20 -21.00 2.45
CA ASP A 486 -14.99 -21.63 1.14
C ASP A 486 -14.19 -20.70 0.23
N ALA A 487 -13.34 -21.31 -0.61
CA ALA A 487 -12.61 -20.57 -1.63
C ALA A 487 -13.60 -20.02 -2.68
N PRO A 488 -13.36 -18.81 -3.22
CA PRO A 488 -14.27 -18.22 -4.20
C PRO A 488 -14.18 -18.92 -5.57
N GLY A 489 -15.31 -19.05 -6.26
CA GLY A 489 -15.37 -19.68 -7.58
C GLY A 489 -15.05 -21.17 -7.54
N GLU A 490 -14.14 -21.60 -8.40
CA GLU A 490 -13.61 -22.98 -8.50
C GLU A 490 -12.16 -23.07 -7.97
N ALA A 491 -11.72 -22.10 -7.15
CA ALA A 491 -10.37 -22.13 -6.56
C ALA A 491 -10.18 -23.35 -5.65
N LEU A 492 -9.01 -23.97 -5.71
CA LEU A 492 -8.68 -25.18 -4.96
C LEU A 492 -7.51 -24.96 -4.00
N PRO A 493 -7.44 -25.71 -2.88
CA PRO A 493 -6.23 -25.78 -2.05
C PRO A 493 -5.01 -26.16 -2.88
N ASP A 494 -3.88 -25.50 -2.66
CA ASP A 494 -2.64 -25.74 -3.43
C ASP A 494 -2.20 -27.21 -3.38
N ALA A 495 -2.39 -27.88 -2.24
CA ALA A 495 -2.10 -29.30 -2.06
C ALA A 495 -2.94 -30.18 -3.00
N GLU A 496 -4.23 -29.85 -3.17
CA GLU A 496 -5.12 -30.58 -4.07
C GLU A 496 -4.69 -30.38 -5.54
N ILE A 497 -4.34 -29.16 -5.93
CA ILE A 497 -3.84 -28.87 -7.28
C ILE A 497 -2.61 -29.73 -7.60
N LEU A 498 -1.67 -29.81 -6.65
CA LEU A 498 -0.42 -30.56 -6.81
C LEU A 498 -0.67 -32.08 -6.91
N TRP A 499 -1.48 -32.67 -6.02
CA TRP A 499 -1.74 -34.11 -6.12
C TRP A 499 -2.60 -34.47 -7.35
N ARG A 500 -3.52 -33.59 -7.79
CA ARG A 500 -4.35 -33.85 -8.98
C ARG A 500 -3.52 -33.79 -10.23
N PHE A 501 -2.56 -32.85 -10.29
CA PHE A 501 -1.54 -32.86 -11.34
C PHE A 501 -0.72 -34.14 -11.33
N ALA A 502 -0.29 -34.63 -10.15
CA ALA A 502 0.45 -35.88 -10.04
C ALA A 502 -0.36 -37.10 -10.50
N GLN A 503 -1.66 -37.14 -10.17
CA GLN A 503 -2.60 -38.16 -10.65
C GLN A 503 -2.74 -38.11 -12.18
N ALA A 504 -2.90 -36.92 -12.77
CA ALA A 504 -2.98 -36.74 -14.22
C ALA A 504 -1.65 -37.03 -14.96
N MET A 505 -0.52 -36.96 -14.24
CA MET A 505 0.79 -37.43 -14.71
C MET A 505 0.95 -38.96 -14.64
N ASP A 506 -0.06 -39.69 -14.14
CA ASP A 506 -0.06 -41.13 -13.88
C ASP A 506 0.96 -41.56 -12.81
N PHE A 507 1.26 -40.69 -11.85
CA PHE A 507 2.15 -41.00 -10.73
C PHE A 507 1.42 -41.74 -9.60
N LYS A 508 2.02 -42.81 -9.10
CA LYS A 508 1.50 -43.58 -7.96
C LYS A 508 1.78 -42.88 -6.63
N GLY A 509 0.99 -43.19 -5.60
CA GLY A 509 1.22 -42.65 -4.25
C GLY A 509 0.68 -41.24 -4.00
N PHE A 510 -0.30 -40.81 -4.81
CA PHE A 510 -0.99 -39.51 -4.70
C PHE A 510 -2.53 -39.67 -4.56
N ASN A 511 -3.01 -40.84 -4.14
CA ASN A 511 -4.43 -41.12 -3.95
C ASN A 511 -4.91 -40.66 -2.56
N TYR A 512 -4.64 -39.39 -2.24
CA TYR A 512 -5.03 -38.80 -0.96
C TYR A 512 -6.53 -38.49 -0.94
N THR A 513 -7.18 -38.70 0.20
CA THR A 513 -8.58 -38.29 0.42
C THR A 513 -8.70 -36.94 1.11
N GLY A 514 -7.62 -36.47 1.74
CA GLY A 514 -7.56 -35.18 2.44
C GLY A 514 -6.13 -34.76 2.77
N VAL A 515 -5.95 -33.49 3.13
CA VAL A 515 -4.63 -32.89 3.39
C VAL A 515 -3.96 -33.51 4.63
N SER A 516 -4.72 -34.00 5.60
CA SER A 516 -4.18 -34.66 6.80
C SER A 516 -3.35 -35.91 6.48
N GLU A 517 -3.72 -36.67 5.44
CA GLU A 517 -2.95 -37.87 5.04
C GLU A 517 -1.57 -37.50 4.48
N VAL A 518 -1.47 -36.33 3.82
CA VAL A 518 -0.19 -35.79 3.34
C VAL A 518 0.71 -35.42 4.53
N TYR A 519 0.13 -34.80 5.56
CA TYR A 519 0.85 -34.46 6.79
C TYR A 519 1.29 -35.72 7.55
N ASP A 520 0.41 -36.72 7.68
CA ASP A 520 0.74 -37.98 8.33
C ASP A 520 1.88 -38.72 7.59
N GLU A 521 1.87 -38.71 6.25
CA GLU A 521 2.98 -39.23 5.44
C GLU A 521 4.28 -38.48 5.71
N HIS A 522 4.25 -37.15 5.80
CA HIS A 522 5.41 -36.34 6.16
C HIS A 522 5.92 -36.68 7.57
N CYS A 523 5.03 -36.73 8.57
CA CYS A 523 5.37 -37.10 9.96
C CYS A 523 6.07 -38.46 10.01
N LEU A 524 5.56 -39.46 9.29
CA LEU A 524 6.16 -40.79 9.24
C LEU A 524 7.58 -40.77 8.65
N LEU A 525 7.83 -39.95 7.61
CA LEU A 525 9.16 -39.82 7.01
C LEU A 525 10.20 -39.22 7.97
N THR A 526 9.76 -38.41 8.95
CA THR A 526 10.67 -37.80 9.94
C THR A 526 11.11 -38.73 11.06
N LYS A 527 10.51 -39.92 11.18
CA LYS A 527 10.79 -40.85 12.28
C LYS A 527 12.28 -41.19 12.37
N GLY A 528 12.86 -41.01 13.55
CA GLY A 528 14.28 -41.27 13.84
C GLY A 528 15.26 -40.22 13.30
N THR A 529 14.77 -39.12 12.71
CA THR A 529 15.60 -37.97 12.30
C THR A 529 15.73 -36.95 13.43
N PRO A 530 16.67 -35.97 13.36
CA PRO A 530 16.76 -34.90 14.37
C PRO A 530 15.50 -34.05 14.53
N ILE A 531 14.65 -34.01 13.50
CA ILE A 531 13.39 -33.24 13.50
C ILE A 531 12.16 -34.09 13.82
N ASP A 532 12.33 -35.35 14.24
CA ASP A 532 11.26 -36.35 14.36
C ASP A 532 9.96 -35.78 14.96
N ILE A 533 8.92 -35.68 14.13
CA ILE A 533 7.56 -35.25 14.49
C ILE A 533 6.56 -36.39 14.29
N SER A 534 7.00 -37.65 14.27
CA SER A 534 6.13 -38.82 14.11
C SER A 534 5.10 -38.98 15.24
N GLY A 535 5.27 -38.25 16.35
CA GLY A 535 4.30 -38.10 17.42
C GLY A 535 3.21 -37.04 17.19
N LEU A 536 3.22 -36.32 16.06
CA LEU A 536 2.21 -35.31 15.71
C LEU A 536 1.19 -35.84 14.70
N SER A 537 0.00 -35.26 14.76
CA SER A 537 -1.08 -35.43 13.79
C SER A 537 -1.95 -34.18 13.81
N TYR A 538 -2.83 -34.01 12.82
CA TYR A 538 -3.80 -32.91 12.84
C TYR A 538 -4.70 -32.97 14.08
N SER A 539 -5.14 -34.15 14.49
CA SER A 539 -5.96 -34.32 15.70
C SER A 539 -5.25 -33.76 16.94
N ARG A 540 -3.96 -34.07 17.06
CA ARG A 540 -3.15 -33.58 18.17
C ARG A 540 -2.98 -32.06 18.14
N LEU A 541 -2.67 -31.49 16.99
CA LEU A 541 -2.51 -30.04 16.84
C LEU A 541 -3.83 -29.28 17.10
N LYS A 542 -4.97 -29.86 16.69
CA LYS A 542 -6.31 -29.30 16.93
C LYS A 542 -6.70 -29.31 18.41
N ASN A 543 -6.39 -30.40 19.12
CA ASN A 543 -6.86 -30.63 20.49
C ASN A 543 -5.89 -30.15 21.58
N GLU A 544 -4.58 -30.25 21.34
CA GLU A 544 -3.53 -29.92 22.32
C GLU A 544 -2.79 -28.61 22.00
N GLY A 545 -2.97 -28.04 20.79
CA GLY A 545 -2.36 -26.79 20.38
C GLY A 545 -1.08 -26.96 19.55
N SER A 546 -0.03 -26.21 19.87
CA SER A 546 1.19 -26.13 19.04
C SER A 546 2.41 -26.74 19.73
N PHE A 547 3.33 -27.29 18.94
CA PHE A 547 4.51 -28.00 19.45
C PHE A 547 5.79 -27.55 18.79
N GLN A 548 6.89 -27.51 19.53
CA GLN A 548 8.22 -27.32 18.97
C GLN A 548 8.85 -28.69 18.71
N TRP A 549 9.35 -28.91 17.50
CA TRP A 549 10.02 -30.16 17.18
C TRP A 549 11.42 -30.25 17.83
N PRO A 550 11.92 -31.48 18.13
CA PRO A 550 11.28 -32.78 17.86
C PRO A 550 10.12 -33.16 18.81
N VAL A 551 9.24 -34.04 18.33
CA VAL A 551 8.10 -34.67 19.00
C VAL A 551 8.00 -36.16 18.58
N PRO A 552 8.86 -37.05 19.11
CA PRO A 552 9.03 -38.42 18.58
C PRO A 552 7.91 -39.41 18.94
N HIS A 553 7.03 -39.09 19.90
CA HIS A 553 5.89 -39.94 20.25
C HIS A 553 4.67 -39.10 20.66
N HIS A 554 3.49 -39.71 20.59
CA HIS A 554 2.18 -39.05 20.74
C HIS A 554 1.91 -38.43 22.12
N THR A 555 2.73 -38.74 23.14
CA THR A 555 2.66 -38.13 24.48
C THR A 555 3.79 -37.13 24.75
N HIS A 556 4.70 -36.90 23.81
CA HIS A 556 5.86 -36.02 24.01
C HIS A 556 5.41 -34.54 24.06
N PRO A 557 5.80 -33.73 25.07
CA PRO A 557 5.29 -32.37 25.25
C PRO A 557 5.83 -31.34 24.24
N GLY A 558 6.77 -31.75 23.39
CA GLY A 558 7.54 -30.89 22.51
C GLY A 558 8.90 -30.53 23.10
N THR A 559 9.77 -29.93 22.27
CA THR A 559 11.16 -29.64 22.63
C THR A 559 11.46 -28.14 22.50
N PRO A 560 11.22 -27.35 23.57
CA PRO A 560 11.41 -25.90 23.50
C PRO A 560 12.85 -25.47 23.16
N ARG A 561 13.85 -26.14 23.73
CA ARG A 561 15.27 -25.82 23.51
C ARG A 561 16.01 -27.06 23.02
N LEU A 562 16.86 -26.88 22.02
CA LEU A 562 17.74 -27.92 21.52
C LEU A 562 19.10 -27.87 22.23
N PHE A 563 19.82 -28.99 22.20
CA PHE A 563 21.21 -29.11 22.66
C PHE A 563 21.41 -28.81 24.16
N THR A 564 20.39 -29.02 25.01
CA THR A 564 20.49 -28.84 26.47
C THR A 564 21.41 -29.85 27.14
N ASP A 565 21.69 -30.97 26.46
CA ASP A 565 22.67 -32.01 26.82
C ASP A 565 24.07 -31.72 26.27
N LEU A 566 24.25 -30.64 25.50
CA LEU A 566 25.49 -30.28 24.80
C LEU A 566 25.98 -31.35 23.81
N VAL A 567 25.05 -32.12 23.24
CA VAL A 567 25.28 -33.08 22.15
C VAL A 567 24.73 -32.51 20.86
N PHE A 568 25.60 -32.21 19.90
CA PHE A 568 25.21 -31.56 18.64
C PHE A 568 24.93 -32.56 17.52
N SER A 569 24.26 -32.12 16.46
CA SER A 569 23.91 -32.96 15.29
C SER A 569 25.09 -33.24 14.35
N THR A 570 26.27 -32.71 14.63
CA THR A 570 27.50 -33.01 13.91
C THR A 570 27.89 -34.49 14.05
N PRO A 571 28.68 -35.05 13.11
CA PRO A 571 29.11 -36.45 13.19
C PRO A 571 29.88 -36.79 14.48
N ASP A 572 30.66 -35.86 15.01
CA ASP A 572 31.45 -36.00 16.24
C ASP A 572 30.73 -35.52 17.51
N LYS A 573 29.45 -35.12 17.38
CA LYS A 573 28.59 -34.63 18.47
C LYS A 573 29.06 -33.36 19.16
N LYS A 574 30.00 -32.62 18.56
CA LYS A 574 30.52 -31.34 19.05
C LYS A 574 30.14 -30.18 18.14
N ALA A 575 29.95 -28.99 18.69
CA ALA A 575 29.75 -27.79 17.87
C ALA A 575 31.06 -27.37 17.19
N HIS A 576 31.01 -26.89 15.96
CA HIS A 576 32.21 -26.55 15.21
C HIS A 576 32.41 -25.04 15.15
N PHE A 577 33.56 -24.57 15.60
CA PHE A 577 34.03 -23.22 15.26
C PHE A 577 34.35 -23.15 13.77
N ASN A 578 33.92 -22.06 13.13
CA ASN A 578 34.07 -21.88 11.70
C ASN A 578 34.83 -20.59 11.43
N ALA A 579 36.09 -20.70 10.99
CA ALA A 579 36.81 -19.54 10.48
C ALA A 579 36.12 -19.09 9.16
N PRO A 580 35.70 -17.82 9.04
CA PRO A 580 35.07 -17.33 7.82
C PRO A 580 36.04 -17.46 6.65
N THR A 581 35.55 -17.99 5.52
CA THR A 581 36.36 -18.15 4.30
C THR A 581 36.70 -16.80 3.68
N GLU A 582 35.78 -15.84 3.79
CA GLU A 582 35.94 -14.47 3.32
C GLU A 582 35.86 -13.49 4.49
N ILE A 583 36.91 -12.69 4.68
CA ILE A 583 36.95 -11.63 5.69
C ILE A 583 36.50 -10.29 5.10
N TYR A 584 36.84 -10.06 3.83
CA TYR A 584 36.54 -8.82 3.11
C TYR A 584 35.30 -9.00 2.24
N ASN A 585 34.57 -7.90 2.03
CA ASN A 585 33.38 -7.91 1.20
C ASN A 585 33.73 -8.18 -0.28
N THR A 586 32.86 -8.92 -0.97
CA THR A 586 32.99 -9.22 -2.41
C THR A 586 31.81 -8.71 -3.24
N SER A 587 30.94 -7.88 -2.64
CA SER A 587 29.90 -7.14 -3.36
C SER A 587 30.48 -6.25 -4.46
N GLU A 588 29.63 -5.81 -5.41
CA GLU A 588 30.07 -4.90 -6.46
C GLU A 588 30.66 -3.59 -5.88
N GLU A 589 31.83 -3.18 -6.37
CA GLU A 589 32.50 -1.99 -5.86
C GLU A 589 31.81 -0.70 -6.33
N THR A 590 31.81 0.31 -5.44
CA THR A 590 31.48 1.69 -5.79
C THR A 590 32.62 2.30 -6.59
N ASN A 591 32.29 3.25 -7.46
CA ASN A 591 33.27 4.01 -8.24
C ASN A 591 32.76 5.44 -8.46
N ILE A 592 33.48 6.24 -9.25
CA ILE A 592 33.07 7.63 -9.50
C ILE A 592 31.72 7.75 -10.23
N GLU A 593 31.36 6.76 -11.04
CA GLU A 593 30.07 6.72 -11.74
C GLU A 593 28.93 6.31 -10.79
N TYR A 594 29.17 5.33 -9.91
CA TYR A 594 28.23 4.77 -8.94
C TYR A 594 28.81 4.86 -7.51
N PRO A 595 28.83 6.06 -6.90
CA PRO A 595 29.55 6.30 -5.65
C PRO A 595 28.80 5.91 -4.37
N LEU A 596 27.51 5.55 -4.46
CA LEU A 596 26.67 5.25 -3.30
C LEU A 596 26.33 3.76 -3.22
N ILE A 597 26.10 3.28 -2.00
CA ILE A 597 25.62 1.92 -1.73
C ILE A 597 24.12 1.98 -1.49
N LEU A 598 23.33 1.33 -2.35
CA LEU A 598 21.92 1.08 -2.13
C LEU A 598 21.72 -0.13 -1.22
N ASN A 599 20.98 0.10 -0.15
CA ASN A 599 20.43 -0.91 0.74
C ASN A 599 18.91 -1.02 0.52
N THR A 600 18.38 -2.24 0.47
CA THR A 600 16.93 -2.48 0.33
C THR A 600 16.33 -3.09 1.58
N GLY A 601 15.06 -2.78 1.88
CA GLY A 601 14.40 -3.39 3.04
C GLY A 601 12.88 -3.34 3.01
N ARG A 602 12.29 -3.10 4.19
CA ARG A 602 10.85 -3.24 4.46
C ARG A 602 10.30 -2.02 5.21
N VAL A 603 9.01 -1.75 5.02
CA VAL A 603 8.21 -0.81 5.84
C VAL A 603 7.24 -1.58 6.73
N ARG A 604 6.80 -0.96 7.84
CA ARG A 604 6.01 -1.60 8.90
C ARG A 604 4.73 -2.28 8.39
N ASP A 605 3.93 -1.58 7.59
CA ASP A 605 2.53 -1.95 7.30
C ASP A 605 2.36 -2.74 6.01
N GLN A 606 3.41 -2.88 5.21
CA GLN A 606 3.37 -3.62 3.95
C GLN A 606 4.05 -4.97 4.09
N TRP A 607 3.44 -6.01 3.51
CA TRP A 607 4.01 -7.34 3.45
C TRP A 607 4.49 -7.66 2.04
N HIS A 608 5.73 -8.12 1.94
CA HIS A 608 6.34 -8.61 0.70
C HIS A 608 6.04 -7.68 -0.49
N THR A 609 5.40 -8.17 -1.55
CA THR A 609 5.11 -7.45 -2.80
C THR A 609 3.70 -6.83 -2.82
N ARG A 610 3.08 -6.62 -1.65
CA ARG A 610 1.78 -5.93 -1.47
C ARG A 610 0.55 -6.59 -2.11
N THR A 611 0.65 -7.80 -2.66
CA THR A 611 -0.52 -8.54 -3.21
C THR A 611 -1.58 -8.89 -2.15
N LYS A 612 -1.22 -8.84 -0.86
CA LYS A 612 -2.13 -8.97 0.29
C LYS A 612 -2.38 -7.64 0.97
N THR A 613 -1.35 -7.03 1.57
CA THR A 613 -1.49 -5.79 2.37
C THR A 613 -1.81 -4.55 1.54
N GLY A 614 -1.59 -4.59 0.22
CA GLY A 614 -1.95 -3.50 -0.68
C GLY A 614 -3.45 -3.34 -0.88
N LYS A 615 -4.24 -4.35 -0.50
CA LYS A 615 -5.71 -4.37 -0.56
C LYS A 615 -6.39 -3.67 0.62
N VAL A 616 -5.67 -3.51 1.73
CA VAL A 616 -6.22 -2.92 2.95
C VAL A 616 -5.82 -1.46 2.99
N ASN A 617 -6.78 -0.56 2.78
CA ASN A 617 -6.50 0.87 2.64
C ASN A 617 -5.90 1.45 3.92
N ARG A 618 -6.34 0.99 5.09
CA ARG A 618 -5.73 1.38 6.37
C ARG A 618 -4.23 1.14 6.43
N LEU A 619 -3.72 0.06 5.81
CA LEU A 619 -2.28 -0.25 5.80
C LEU A 619 -1.48 0.64 4.83
N LEU A 620 -2.14 1.39 3.94
CA LEU A 620 -1.54 2.32 3.00
C LEU A 620 -1.31 3.72 3.61
N THR A 621 -1.97 4.04 4.72
CA THR A 621 -2.03 5.40 5.28
C THR A 621 -0.71 5.93 5.85
N HIS A 622 0.22 5.05 6.26
CA HIS A 622 1.47 5.47 6.89
C HIS A 622 2.58 5.80 5.88
N ILE A 623 2.86 4.89 4.93
CA ILE A 623 3.84 5.09 3.85
C ILE A 623 3.19 4.62 2.54
N PRO A 624 2.50 5.52 1.80
CA PRO A 624 1.70 5.15 0.63
C PRO A 624 2.53 4.93 -0.64
N HIS A 625 3.72 5.53 -0.71
CA HIS A 625 4.54 5.59 -1.93
C HIS A 625 5.98 5.13 -1.70
N PRO A 626 6.65 4.60 -2.75
CA PRO A 626 8.08 4.31 -2.69
C PRO A 626 8.87 5.61 -2.55
N TYR A 627 10.00 5.54 -1.83
CA TYR A 627 10.86 6.68 -1.53
C TYR A 627 12.33 6.26 -1.45
N LEU A 628 13.22 7.23 -1.60
CA LEU A 628 14.65 7.05 -1.37
C LEU A 628 15.05 7.78 -0.09
N GLU A 629 15.48 7.05 0.93
CA GLU A 629 16.10 7.63 2.12
C GLU A 629 17.57 7.94 1.84
N MET A 630 18.01 9.16 2.16
CA MET A 630 19.37 9.64 1.90
C MET A 630 19.91 10.48 3.05
N ASN A 631 21.22 10.37 3.30
CA ASN A 631 21.89 11.22 4.27
C ASN A 631 21.92 12.69 3.82
N LYS A 632 21.73 13.62 4.77
CA LYS A 632 21.70 15.06 4.50
C LYS A 632 22.98 15.62 3.86
N VAL A 633 24.15 15.06 4.16
CA VAL A 633 25.41 15.44 3.52
C VAL A 633 25.42 15.01 2.05
N ASP A 634 25.05 13.75 1.77
CA ASP A 634 24.97 13.24 0.39
C ASP A 634 23.95 13.97 -0.47
N ALA A 635 22.81 14.34 0.13
CA ALA A 635 21.79 15.13 -0.53
C ALA A 635 22.27 16.55 -0.85
N PHE A 636 22.97 17.19 0.10
CA PHE A 636 23.57 18.51 -0.11
C PHE A 636 24.59 18.50 -1.26
N LEU A 637 25.48 17.50 -1.30
CA LEU A 637 26.46 17.33 -2.39
C LEU A 637 25.79 17.16 -3.76
N ARG A 638 24.57 16.61 -3.79
CA ARG A 638 23.77 16.37 -5.00
C ARG A 638 22.71 17.44 -5.29
N ARG A 639 22.67 18.52 -4.49
CA ARG A 639 21.67 19.61 -4.59
C ARG A 639 20.23 19.12 -4.51
N LEU A 640 19.99 18.08 -3.71
CA LEU A 640 18.67 17.51 -3.42
C LEU A 640 18.10 18.12 -2.12
N LYS A 641 16.82 18.44 -2.14
CA LYS A 641 16.01 18.89 -0.99
C LYS A 641 14.93 17.87 -0.66
N GLU A 642 14.35 17.96 0.54
CA GLU A 642 13.27 17.08 0.98
C GLU A 642 12.13 17.10 -0.05
N GLY A 643 11.69 15.91 -0.47
CA GLY A 643 10.61 15.75 -1.46
C GLY A 643 11.00 16.02 -2.91
N ASP A 644 12.26 16.39 -3.21
CA ASP A 644 12.74 16.44 -4.60
C ASP A 644 12.62 15.04 -5.25
N ILE A 645 12.40 15.03 -6.56
CA ILE A 645 12.44 13.80 -7.35
C ILE A 645 13.89 13.48 -7.70
N ALA A 646 14.32 12.27 -7.41
CA ALA A 646 15.63 11.76 -7.78
C ALA A 646 15.53 10.56 -8.72
N VAL A 647 16.45 10.51 -9.68
CA VAL A 647 16.68 9.33 -10.52
C VAL A 647 17.82 8.54 -9.89
N ILE A 648 17.55 7.28 -9.58
CA ILE A 648 18.53 6.35 -9.04
C ILE A 648 18.92 5.39 -10.15
N LYS A 649 20.21 5.34 -10.47
CA LYS A 649 20.75 4.54 -11.56
C LYS A 649 21.72 3.51 -11.04
N SER A 650 21.62 2.28 -11.54
CA SER A 650 22.62 1.24 -11.39
C SER A 650 23.06 0.76 -12.78
N ARG A 651 23.98 -0.20 -12.87
CA ARG A 651 24.39 -0.81 -14.15
C ARG A 651 23.27 -1.65 -14.80
N ARG A 652 22.15 -1.89 -14.12
CA ARG A 652 21.04 -2.78 -14.56
C ARG A 652 19.76 -2.05 -14.92
N GLY A 653 19.60 -0.81 -14.45
CA GLY A 653 18.40 -0.03 -14.68
C GLY A 653 18.37 1.25 -13.87
N GLU A 654 17.24 1.94 -13.96
CA GLU A 654 16.97 3.14 -13.20
C GLU A 654 15.55 3.14 -12.64
N VAL A 655 15.34 3.91 -11.58
CA VAL A 655 14.04 4.16 -10.94
C VAL A 655 13.97 5.64 -10.56
N GLN A 656 12.78 6.16 -10.29
CA GLN A 656 12.55 7.58 -10.04
C GLN A 656 11.54 7.79 -8.92
N VAL A 657 12.01 8.29 -7.77
CA VAL A 657 11.17 8.46 -6.57
C VAL A 657 11.51 9.74 -5.81
N LYS A 658 10.65 10.14 -4.88
CA LYS A 658 10.91 11.24 -3.94
C LYS A 658 12.03 10.88 -2.97
N VAL A 659 12.85 11.86 -2.61
CA VAL A 659 13.86 11.73 -1.57
C VAL A 659 13.32 12.13 -0.20
N THR A 660 13.69 11.35 0.81
CA THR A 660 13.54 11.67 2.24
C THR A 660 14.93 11.81 2.84
N ILE A 661 15.21 12.95 3.47
CA ILE A 661 16.54 13.36 3.89
C ILE A 661 16.63 13.39 5.41
N ASN A 662 17.60 12.68 5.98
CA ASN A 662 17.87 12.66 7.42
C ASN A 662 19.36 12.41 7.73
N TYR A 663 19.71 12.26 9.01
CA TYR A 663 21.06 11.83 9.46
C TYR A 663 21.06 10.39 10.00
N ASP A 664 19.91 9.71 9.97
CA ASP A 664 19.72 8.39 10.55
C ASP A 664 20.33 7.29 9.66
N ILE A 665 20.44 7.53 8.35
CA ILE A 665 21.22 6.70 7.44
C ILE A 665 22.67 7.20 7.33
N ARG A 666 23.63 6.27 7.29
CA ARG A 666 25.06 6.59 7.13
C ARG A 666 25.34 7.31 5.82
N GLU A 667 26.34 8.19 5.81
CA GLU A 667 26.89 8.78 4.58
C GLU A 667 27.32 7.70 3.58
N GLN A 668 27.18 8.01 2.30
CA GLN A 668 27.42 7.14 1.14
C GLN A 668 26.51 5.91 1.05
N VAL A 669 25.49 5.80 1.91
CA VAL A 669 24.49 4.75 1.89
C VAL A 669 23.12 5.36 1.65
N VAL A 670 22.33 4.74 0.77
CA VAL A 670 20.93 5.11 0.50
C VAL A 670 20.02 3.92 0.70
N PHE A 671 18.76 4.16 1.04
CA PHE A 671 17.80 3.10 1.29
C PHE A 671 16.53 3.24 0.45
N MET A 672 16.08 2.11 -0.11
CA MET A 672 14.81 2.03 -0.84
C MET A 672 14.04 0.76 -0.43
N PRO A 673 12.76 0.87 -0.02
CA PRO A 673 11.93 -0.29 0.26
C PRO A 673 11.51 -1.02 -1.02
N MET A 674 11.48 -2.36 -1.00
CA MET A 674 11.21 -3.19 -2.20
C MET A 674 9.74 -3.59 -2.40
N HIS A 675 8.81 -3.00 -1.65
CA HIS A 675 7.41 -3.44 -1.64
C HIS A 675 6.65 -3.18 -2.94
N TRP A 676 7.05 -2.16 -3.70
CA TRP A 676 6.37 -1.73 -4.90
C TRP A 676 6.94 -2.44 -6.13
N GLY A 677 6.08 -3.05 -6.93
CA GLY A 677 6.40 -3.44 -8.30
C GLY A 677 5.93 -2.37 -9.28
N LYS A 678 5.33 -2.76 -10.39
CA LYS A 678 4.75 -1.85 -11.38
C LYS A 678 3.47 -1.21 -10.85
N ILE A 679 3.42 0.12 -10.87
CA ILE A 679 2.25 0.92 -10.54
C ILE A 679 1.73 1.53 -11.84
N LEU A 680 0.49 1.20 -12.23
CA LEU A 680 -0.09 1.59 -13.52
C LEU A 680 0.84 1.25 -14.71
N ASN A 681 1.45 0.06 -14.67
CA ASN A 681 2.45 -0.45 -15.63
C ASN A 681 3.78 0.31 -15.69
N ASN A 682 4.06 1.24 -14.77
CA ASN A 682 5.34 1.93 -14.64
C ASN A 682 6.13 1.37 -13.45
N ASP A 683 7.42 1.12 -13.63
CA ASP A 683 8.33 0.54 -12.63
C ASP A 683 9.20 1.57 -11.87
N PHE A 684 8.81 2.85 -11.90
CA PHE A 684 9.51 3.96 -11.23
C PHE A 684 9.84 3.73 -9.75
N GLY A 685 9.09 2.85 -9.07
CA GLY A 685 9.25 2.51 -7.67
C GLY A 685 9.83 1.12 -7.39
N ARG A 686 10.23 0.36 -8.42
CA ARG A 686 10.61 -1.05 -8.28
C ARG A 686 12.08 -1.19 -7.94
N ALA A 687 12.41 -1.20 -6.65
CA ALA A 687 13.80 -1.24 -6.15
C ALA A 687 14.66 -2.34 -6.77
N ASN A 688 14.09 -3.52 -7.05
CA ASN A 688 14.81 -4.65 -7.62
C ASN A 688 15.15 -4.53 -9.12
N ASN A 689 14.77 -3.43 -9.78
CA ASN A 689 15.39 -3.04 -11.06
C ASN A 689 16.85 -2.59 -10.90
N LEU A 690 17.22 -2.14 -9.69
CA LEU A 690 18.56 -1.62 -9.42
C LEU A 690 19.53 -2.73 -8.97
N THR A 691 19.03 -3.73 -8.24
CA THR A 691 19.84 -4.71 -7.51
C THR A 691 20.65 -5.62 -8.42
N ASN A 692 21.83 -6.04 -7.95
CA ASN A 692 22.79 -6.83 -8.73
C ASN A 692 22.49 -8.35 -8.67
N ASP A 693 23.15 -9.10 -9.55
CA ASP A 693 22.98 -10.55 -9.72
C ASP A 693 23.91 -11.40 -8.83
N LEU A 694 24.76 -10.80 -8.00
CA LEU A 694 25.71 -11.54 -7.18
C LEU A 694 24.98 -12.36 -6.11
N VAL A 695 25.54 -13.52 -5.82
CA VAL A 695 25.07 -14.44 -4.79
C VAL A 695 26.24 -14.93 -3.94
N ASP A 696 25.97 -15.29 -2.69
CA ASP A 696 26.95 -16.04 -1.89
C ASP A 696 27.33 -17.35 -2.61
N PRO A 697 28.61 -17.70 -2.71
CA PRO A 697 29.06 -18.85 -3.49
C PRO A 697 28.57 -20.20 -2.94
N VAL A 698 28.29 -20.28 -1.64
CA VAL A 698 27.90 -21.52 -0.94
C VAL A 698 26.38 -21.58 -0.77
N SER A 699 25.79 -20.53 -0.19
CA SER A 699 24.35 -20.48 0.05
C SER A 699 23.57 -20.01 -1.16
N LYS A 700 24.18 -19.51 -2.24
CA LYS A 700 23.46 -18.99 -3.43
C LYS A 700 22.40 -17.94 -3.09
N GLU A 701 22.54 -17.25 -1.96
CA GLU A 701 21.64 -16.19 -1.53
C GLU A 701 22.10 -14.85 -2.13
N PRO A 702 21.20 -14.04 -2.72
CA PRO A 702 21.57 -12.82 -3.44
C PRO A 702 21.98 -11.64 -2.56
N ASP A 703 22.83 -10.78 -3.11
CA ASP A 703 23.44 -9.60 -2.47
C ASP A 703 22.54 -8.35 -2.46
N PHE A 704 21.31 -8.46 -1.94
CA PHE A 704 20.33 -7.37 -1.97
C PHE A 704 20.70 -6.13 -1.14
N LYS A 705 21.60 -6.28 -0.15
CA LYS A 705 21.94 -5.23 0.82
C LYS A 705 23.08 -4.34 0.35
N TYR A 706 23.66 -4.63 -0.81
CA TYR A 706 24.77 -3.89 -1.35
C TYR A 706 24.65 -3.78 -2.88
N CYS A 707 24.26 -2.60 -3.37
CA CYS A 707 24.27 -2.33 -4.81
C CYS A 707 24.87 -0.95 -5.08
N ALA A 708 25.84 -0.87 -5.99
CA ALA A 708 26.46 0.39 -6.36
C ALA A 708 25.49 1.20 -7.24
N VAL A 709 25.13 2.40 -6.80
CA VAL A 709 24.20 3.29 -7.47
C VAL A 709 24.72 4.73 -7.58
N GLN A 710 24.16 5.45 -8.54
CA GLN A 710 24.21 6.89 -8.62
C GLN A 710 22.83 7.47 -8.33
N VAL A 711 22.81 8.61 -7.66
CA VAL A 711 21.59 9.36 -7.42
C VAL A 711 21.78 10.76 -7.96
N VAL A 712 20.89 11.18 -8.85
CA VAL A 712 20.88 12.52 -9.43
C VAL A 712 19.51 13.16 -9.26
N LYS A 713 19.48 14.48 -9.10
CA LYS A 713 18.22 15.23 -9.14
C LYS A 713 17.59 15.07 -10.52
N TYR A 714 16.31 14.74 -10.56
CA TYR A 714 15.56 14.73 -11.80
C TYR A 714 15.49 16.16 -12.35
N VAL A 715 15.89 16.32 -13.62
CA VAL A 715 15.81 17.59 -14.34
C VAL A 715 14.87 17.39 -15.50
N LYS A 716 13.71 18.03 -15.42
CA LYS A 716 12.73 18.08 -16.50
C LYS A 716 13.29 18.93 -17.66
N PRO A 717 13.10 18.53 -18.94
CA PRO A 717 13.41 19.40 -20.07
C PRO A 717 12.52 20.66 -20.07
N LYS A 718 13.07 21.80 -20.48
CA LYS A 718 12.30 23.04 -20.68
C LYS A 718 11.26 22.80 -21.76
N GLN A 719 10.01 23.16 -21.47
CA GLN A 719 8.89 23.01 -22.39
C GLN A 719 8.02 24.27 -22.41
N LYS A 720 7.27 24.45 -23.49
CA LYS A 720 6.19 25.43 -23.60
C LYS A 720 4.85 24.78 -23.28
N VAL A 721 4.21 25.23 -22.22
CA VAL A 721 2.92 24.75 -21.73
C VAL A 721 1.84 25.75 -22.09
N VAL A 722 0.91 25.34 -22.95
CA VAL A 722 -0.30 26.12 -23.27
C VAL A 722 -1.46 25.62 -22.40
N ILE A 723 -2.18 26.55 -21.78
CA ILE A 723 -3.32 26.28 -20.90
C ILE A 723 -4.55 26.96 -21.50
N ILE A 724 -5.58 26.19 -21.83
CA ILE A 724 -6.85 26.71 -22.35
C ILE A 724 -7.86 26.78 -21.21
N GLY A 725 -8.27 27.99 -20.84
CA GLY A 725 -9.18 28.27 -19.74
C GLY A 725 -8.44 28.79 -18.50
N ALA A 726 -9.14 29.60 -17.71
CA ALA A 726 -8.57 30.30 -16.54
C ALA A 726 -9.45 30.19 -15.29
N GLY A 727 -10.08 29.01 -15.12
CA GLY A 727 -10.86 28.64 -13.94
C GLY A 727 -10.02 28.06 -12.80
N ALA A 728 -10.68 27.39 -11.85
CA ALA A 728 -10.03 26.83 -10.66
C ALA A 728 -8.92 25.80 -10.97
N ALA A 729 -9.14 24.91 -11.96
CA ALA A 729 -8.15 23.93 -12.39
C ALA A 729 -6.88 24.60 -12.93
N ALA A 730 -7.02 25.57 -13.85
CA ALA A 730 -5.91 26.30 -14.42
C ALA A 730 -5.13 27.10 -13.37
N TYR A 731 -5.85 27.82 -12.49
CA TYR A 731 -5.24 28.52 -11.36
C TYR A 731 -4.40 27.58 -10.49
N ARG A 732 -4.98 26.46 -10.07
CA ARG A 732 -4.28 25.50 -9.21
C ARG A 732 -3.08 24.87 -9.92
N PHE A 733 -3.24 24.51 -11.19
CA PHE A 733 -2.16 23.96 -12.00
C PHE A 733 -0.98 24.92 -12.03
N ILE A 734 -1.22 26.20 -12.37
CA ILE A 734 -0.17 27.23 -12.41
C ILE A 734 0.54 27.35 -11.06
N GLN A 735 -0.20 27.39 -9.95
CA GLN A 735 0.42 27.48 -8.63
C GLN A 735 1.29 26.26 -8.32
N SER A 736 0.73 25.07 -8.42
CA SER A 736 1.44 23.82 -8.07
C SER A 736 2.62 23.56 -9.02
N TYR A 737 2.50 23.98 -10.28
CA TYR A 737 3.57 23.90 -11.26
C TYR A 737 4.71 24.89 -10.95
N ARG A 738 4.39 26.17 -10.71
CA ARG A 738 5.38 27.22 -10.41
C ARG A 738 6.00 27.12 -9.03
N GLU A 739 5.40 26.38 -8.09
CA GLU A 739 6.04 26.01 -6.83
C GLU A 739 7.33 25.21 -7.04
N LYS A 740 7.47 24.50 -8.17
CA LYS A 740 8.57 23.55 -8.44
C LYS A 740 9.32 23.77 -9.76
N ASN A 741 8.75 24.52 -10.71
CA ASN A 741 9.38 24.85 -11.99
C ASN A 741 9.24 26.34 -12.31
N ASP A 742 10.37 27.00 -12.48
CA ASP A 742 10.51 28.41 -12.81
C ASP A 742 11.11 28.65 -14.22
N THR A 743 11.26 27.60 -15.03
CA THR A 743 11.98 27.66 -16.32
C THR A 743 11.10 27.46 -17.55
N ASP A 744 9.98 26.75 -17.43
CA ASP A 744 9.06 26.50 -18.55
C ASP A 744 8.28 27.76 -18.94
N GLU A 745 7.86 27.84 -20.20
CA GLU A 745 7.03 28.94 -20.70
C GLU A 745 5.55 28.60 -20.54
N LEU A 746 4.79 29.42 -19.80
CA LEU A 746 3.37 29.19 -19.53
C LEU A 746 2.51 30.25 -20.26
N HIS A 747 1.67 29.78 -21.19
CA HIS A 747 0.71 30.62 -21.90
C HIS A 747 -0.72 30.23 -21.51
N VAL A 748 -1.50 31.16 -20.98
CA VAL A 748 -2.88 30.92 -20.57
C VAL A 748 -3.82 31.70 -21.49
N PHE A 749 -4.77 31.00 -22.11
CA PHE A 749 -5.81 31.60 -22.95
C PHE A 749 -7.14 31.62 -22.21
N SER A 750 -7.74 32.80 -22.10
CA SER A 750 -9.02 33.01 -21.42
C SER A 750 -9.98 33.78 -22.30
N LYS A 751 -11.16 33.21 -22.55
CA LYS A 751 -12.28 33.93 -23.19
C LYS A 751 -12.79 35.09 -22.33
N GLU A 752 -12.68 34.98 -21.01
CA GLU A 752 -13.08 36.04 -20.08
C GLU A 752 -12.00 37.12 -19.98
N LYS A 753 -12.43 38.38 -19.92
CA LYS A 753 -11.56 39.56 -19.78
C LYS A 753 -10.95 39.69 -18.38
N ASP A 754 -11.64 39.22 -17.35
CA ASP A 754 -11.18 39.27 -15.96
C ASP A 754 -11.16 37.86 -15.34
N PRO A 755 -10.15 37.02 -15.68
CA PRO A 755 -10.09 35.63 -15.23
C PRO A 755 -9.61 35.46 -13.77
N PHE A 756 -9.51 34.21 -13.31
CA PHE A 756 -8.95 33.84 -12.00
C PHE A 756 -9.66 34.44 -10.78
N TYR A 757 -10.96 34.16 -10.67
CA TYR A 757 -11.78 34.55 -9.51
C TYR A 757 -12.58 33.36 -8.95
N ASN A 758 -13.05 33.48 -7.73
CA ASN A 758 -13.88 32.46 -7.08
C ASN A 758 -15.35 32.60 -7.51
N ARG A 759 -15.73 31.88 -8.56
CA ARG A 759 -17.11 31.85 -9.08
C ARG A 759 -18.17 31.34 -8.09
N VAL A 760 -17.77 30.61 -7.04
CA VAL A 760 -18.69 30.12 -6.00
C VAL A 760 -19.16 31.26 -5.08
N LEU A 761 -18.55 32.44 -5.17
CA LEU A 761 -18.92 33.64 -4.40
C LEU A 761 -19.70 34.67 -5.24
N LEU A 762 -20.13 34.31 -6.45
CA LEU A 762 -20.96 35.19 -7.29
C LEU A 762 -22.31 35.56 -6.64
N PRO A 763 -23.02 34.66 -5.92
CA PRO A 763 -24.23 35.04 -5.18
C PRO A 763 -24.02 36.22 -4.23
N GLU A 764 -22.97 36.19 -3.42
CA GLU A 764 -22.62 37.23 -2.45
C GLU A 764 -22.13 38.52 -3.12
N TYR A 765 -21.58 38.43 -4.34
CA TYR A 765 -21.23 39.59 -5.17
C TYR A 765 -22.47 40.29 -5.76
N VAL A 766 -23.51 39.53 -6.12
CA VAL A 766 -24.79 40.09 -6.60
C VAL A 766 -25.50 40.88 -5.50
N SER A 767 -25.42 40.42 -4.25
CA SER A 767 -26.02 41.09 -3.09
C SER A 767 -25.20 42.23 -2.50
N ASP A 768 -24.07 42.61 -3.12
CA ASP A 768 -23.11 43.61 -2.62
C ASP A 768 -22.47 43.26 -1.26
N GLU A 769 -22.59 42.01 -0.79
CA GLU A 769 -21.91 41.54 0.44
C GLU A 769 -20.40 41.43 0.22
N LEU A 770 -19.99 40.98 -0.97
CA LEU A 770 -18.59 40.94 -1.38
C LEU A 770 -18.34 41.88 -2.56
N SER A 771 -17.24 42.63 -2.49
CA SER A 771 -16.74 43.40 -3.63
C SER A 771 -16.09 42.48 -4.67
N TRP A 772 -15.97 42.94 -5.93
CA TRP A 772 -15.26 42.18 -6.96
C TRP A 772 -13.84 41.80 -6.53
N GLY A 773 -13.11 42.71 -5.89
CA GLY A 773 -11.75 42.45 -5.40
C GLY A 773 -11.68 41.34 -4.34
N ALA A 774 -12.78 41.03 -3.64
CA ALA A 774 -12.83 39.90 -2.70
C ALA A 774 -13.00 38.54 -3.40
N LEU A 775 -13.43 38.53 -4.67
CA LEU A 775 -13.57 37.32 -5.48
C LEU A 775 -12.28 36.99 -6.24
N GLU A 776 -11.43 37.98 -6.53
CA GLU A 776 -10.18 37.80 -7.26
C GLU A 776 -9.23 36.87 -6.51
N LYS A 777 -8.79 35.79 -7.15
CA LYS A 777 -7.81 34.85 -6.59
C LYS A 777 -6.36 35.28 -6.84
N LEU A 778 -6.13 36.07 -7.90
CA LEU A 778 -4.82 36.62 -8.22
C LEU A 778 -4.88 38.14 -8.22
N LYS A 779 -4.08 38.76 -7.37
CA LYS A 779 -3.97 40.22 -7.32
C LYS A 779 -3.13 40.74 -8.49
N LYS A 780 -3.33 42.01 -8.83
CA LYS A 780 -2.61 42.69 -9.92
C LYS A 780 -1.09 42.57 -9.72
N GLY A 781 -0.41 41.96 -10.70
CA GLY A 781 1.04 41.75 -10.69
C GLY A 781 1.52 40.37 -10.24
N GLU A 782 0.66 39.52 -9.67
CA GLU A 782 1.06 38.16 -9.25
C GLU A 782 1.37 37.24 -10.43
N LEU A 783 0.60 37.32 -11.53
CA LEU A 783 0.90 36.56 -12.76
C LEU A 783 2.28 36.91 -13.35
N LYS A 784 2.70 38.17 -13.22
CA LYS A 784 4.04 38.61 -13.65
C LYS A 784 5.13 38.02 -12.76
N LYS A 785 4.88 37.86 -11.46
CA LYS A 785 5.80 37.18 -10.53
C LYS A 785 5.90 35.68 -10.82
N LEU A 786 4.82 35.08 -11.32
CA LEU A 786 4.77 33.66 -11.71
C LEU A 786 5.30 33.41 -13.13
N ASP A 787 5.73 34.44 -13.85
CA ASP A 787 6.18 34.38 -15.25
C ASP A 787 5.17 33.63 -16.15
N VAL A 788 3.93 34.10 -16.15
CA VAL A 788 2.83 33.54 -16.96
C VAL A 788 2.33 34.58 -17.96
N VAL A 789 2.29 34.19 -19.23
CA VAL A 789 1.72 35.00 -20.31
C VAL A 789 0.21 34.75 -20.37
N LEU A 790 -0.59 35.72 -19.93
CA LEU A 790 -2.04 35.65 -19.97
C LEU A 790 -2.60 36.37 -21.22
N HIS A 791 -3.24 35.60 -22.10
CA HIS A 791 -4.03 36.08 -23.24
C HIS A 791 -5.49 36.21 -22.82
N SER A 792 -5.83 37.38 -22.27
CA SER A 792 -7.16 37.66 -21.75
C SER A 792 -8.13 38.18 -22.83
N GLY A 793 -9.39 37.75 -22.78
CA GLY A 793 -10.37 38.01 -23.84
C GLY A 793 -10.11 37.26 -25.15
N VAL A 794 -9.17 36.32 -25.15
CA VAL A 794 -8.74 35.54 -26.32
C VAL A 794 -8.97 34.06 -26.02
N GLY A 795 -9.92 33.44 -26.71
CA GLY A 795 -10.12 32.00 -26.69
C GLY A 795 -9.27 31.26 -27.70
N VAL A 796 -9.36 29.94 -27.65
CA VAL A 796 -8.83 29.04 -28.67
C VAL A 796 -9.98 28.55 -29.54
N SER A 797 -9.78 28.57 -30.86
CA SER A 797 -10.75 28.17 -31.87
C SER A 797 -10.45 26.79 -32.46
N GLN A 798 -9.18 26.40 -32.55
CA GLN A 798 -8.73 25.11 -33.08
C GLN A 798 -7.53 24.54 -32.32
N ILE A 799 -7.43 23.21 -32.25
CA ILE A 799 -6.27 22.47 -31.75
C ILE A 799 -5.80 21.55 -32.89
N ASP A 800 -4.50 21.55 -33.17
CA ASP A 800 -3.85 20.56 -34.03
C ASP A 800 -2.88 19.73 -33.17
N GLU A 801 -3.33 18.53 -32.80
CA GLU A 801 -2.58 17.66 -31.89
C GLU A 801 -1.39 16.93 -32.53
N GLU A 802 -1.33 16.89 -33.87
CA GLU A 802 -0.24 16.23 -34.61
C GLU A 802 0.93 17.19 -34.82
N GLN A 803 0.64 18.41 -35.24
CA GLN A 803 1.63 19.48 -35.42
C GLN A 803 1.90 20.27 -34.14
N LYS A 804 1.14 20.00 -33.06
CA LYS A 804 1.28 20.61 -31.72
C LYS A 804 1.17 22.14 -31.70
N TYR A 805 0.12 22.69 -32.30
CA TYR A 805 -0.23 24.10 -32.15
C TYR A 805 -1.71 24.31 -31.85
N VAL A 806 -2.05 25.47 -31.28
CA VAL A 806 -3.42 25.94 -31.13
C VAL A 806 -3.63 27.22 -31.93
N VAL A 807 -4.82 27.42 -32.49
CA VAL A 807 -5.19 28.67 -33.17
C VAL A 807 -6.11 29.46 -32.26
N ASP A 808 -5.76 30.70 -31.95
CA ASP A 808 -6.59 31.57 -31.13
C ASP A 808 -7.79 32.15 -31.91
N ASP A 809 -8.69 32.84 -31.22
CA ASP A 809 -9.88 33.47 -31.84
C ASP A 809 -9.51 34.60 -32.84
N ASN A 810 -8.26 35.07 -32.85
CA ASN A 810 -7.75 36.06 -33.81
C ASN A 810 -7.05 35.40 -35.02
N GLY A 811 -7.03 34.06 -35.09
CA GLY A 811 -6.38 33.32 -36.18
C GLY A 811 -4.87 33.16 -36.04
N ILE A 812 -4.29 33.48 -34.86
CA ILE A 812 -2.85 33.33 -34.61
C ILE A 812 -2.57 31.92 -34.10
N ALA A 813 -1.57 31.26 -34.70
CA ALA A 813 -1.11 29.94 -34.28
C ALA A 813 -0.06 30.04 -33.15
N HIS A 814 -0.21 29.22 -32.12
CA HIS A 814 0.68 29.13 -30.97
C HIS A 814 1.13 27.68 -30.77
N GLU A 815 2.42 27.41 -30.96
CA GLU A 815 2.99 26.08 -30.71
C GLU A 815 3.00 25.74 -29.22
N PHE A 816 2.94 24.44 -28.90
CA PHE A 816 3.04 23.91 -27.54
C PHE A 816 3.84 22.60 -27.49
N ASP A 817 4.51 22.34 -26.37
CA ASP A 817 5.02 21.00 -26.06
C ASP A 817 3.97 20.18 -25.28
N LEU A 818 3.27 20.86 -24.36
CA LEU A 818 2.20 20.33 -23.54
C LEU A 818 0.97 21.24 -23.59
N LEU A 819 -0.21 20.64 -23.71
CA LEU A 819 -1.48 21.35 -23.71
C LEU A 819 -2.33 20.94 -22.50
N ILE A 820 -2.76 21.91 -21.70
CA ILE A 820 -3.66 21.73 -20.57
C ILE A 820 -5.03 22.28 -20.94
N MET A 821 -6.00 21.39 -21.13
CA MET A 821 -7.40 21.77 -21.38
C MET A 821 -8.13 21.92 -20.04
N ALA A 822 -8.51 23.15 -19.69
CA ALA A 822 -9.22 23.50 -18.46
C ALA A 822 -10.38 24.48 -18.75
N THR A 823 -11.13 24.20 -19.82
CA THR A 823 -12.17 25.08 -20.40
C THR A 823 -13.44 25.23 -19.54
N GLY A 824 -13.53 24.51 -18.42
CA GLY A 824 -14.63 24.59 -17.47
C GLY A 824 -15.99 24.15 -18.04
N SER A 825 -17.06 24.72 -17.50
CA SER A 825 -18.44 24.46 -17.95
C SER A 825 -19.25 25.75 -18.00
N ARG A 826 -20.29 25.71 -18.83
CA ARG A 826 -21.31 26.76 -18.99
C ARG A 826 -22.62 26.36 -18.32
N ALA A 827 -23.49 27.33 -18.06
CA ALA A 827 -24.83 27.06 -17.55
C ALA A 827 -25.62 26.16 -18.51
N PHE A 828 -26.38 25.20 -17.96
CA PHE A 828 -27.34 24.43 -18.74
C PHE A 828 -28.59 25.29 -18.99
N ILE A 829 -28.90 25.51 -20.26
CA ILE A 829 -30.07 26.27 -20.69
C ILE A 829 -30.92 25.33 -21.58
N PRO A 830 -32.20 25.09 -21.26
CA PRO A 830 -33.12 24.34 -22.11
C PRO A 830 -33.30 25.06 -23.46
N SER A 831 -33.49 24.31 -24.54
CA SER A 831 -33.52 24.86 -25.90
C SER A 831 -34.68 25.84 -26.17
N ASP A 832 -35.77 25.69 -25.43
CA ASP A 832 -36.98 26.52 -25.46
C ASP A 832 -36.86 27.82 -24.66
N VAL A 833 -35.80 27.97 -23.84
CA VAL A 833 -35.58 29.17 -23.04
C VAL A 833 -34.87 30.24 -23.87
N GLN A 834 -35.60 31.32 -24.15
CA GLN A 834 -35.06 32.52 -24.78
C GLN A 834 -34.28 33.37 -23.76
N ILE A 835 -33.09 32.90 -23.35
CA ILE A 835 -32.27 33.52 -22.30
C ILE A 835 -31.80 34.95 -22.64
N LYS A 836 -31.76 35.30 -23.93
CA LYS A 836 -31.31 36.61 -24.41
C LYS A 836 -32.33 37.74 -24.22
N LEU A 837 -33.58 37.41 -23.89
CA LEU A 837 -34.60 38.45 -23.64
C LEU A 837 -34.43 39.09 -22.25
N PRO A 838 -34.81 40.37 -22.07
CA PRO A 838 -34.67 41.07 -20.80
C PRO A 838 -35.30 40.34 -19.61
N GLY A 839 -34.68 40.48 -18.44
CA GLY A 839 -35.15 39.93 -17.18
C GLY A 839 -34.91 38.42 -16.98
N ARG A 840 -34.10 37.78 -17.85
CA ARG A 840 -33.78 36.35 -17.76
C ARG A 840 -32.28 36.16 -17.66
N PHE A 841 -31.83 35.42 -16.66
CA PHE A 841 -30.43 35.32 -16.28
C PHE A 841 -30.01 33.88 -16.00
N THR A 842 -28.70 33.65 -16.06
CA THR A 842 -28.02 32.50 -15.47
C THR A 842 -27.13 32.99 -14.33
N MET A 843 -26.36 32.10 -13.72
CA MET A 843 -25.36 32.48 -12.72
C MET A 843 -24.14 31.57 -12.84
N ARG A 844 -23.23 31.87 -13.78
CA ARG A 844 -22.02 31.05 -13.98
C ARG A 844 -20.74 31.88 -14.10
N GLU A 845 -20.82 32.98 -14.82
CA GLU A 845 -19.68 33.86 -15.10
C GLU A 845 -19.93 35.25 -14.53
N ARG A 846 -18.89 36.07 -14.39
CA ARG A 846 -19.00 37.44 -13.86
C ARG A 846 -20.07 38.23 -14.63
N GLY A 847 -20.07 38.12 -15.95
CA GLY A 847 -21.03 38.81 -16.81
C GLY A 847 -22.48 38.45 -16.50
N ASP A 848 -22.77 37.25 -16.00
CA ASP A 848 -24.12 36.87 -15.58
C ASP A 848 -24.55 37.63 -14.31
N ALA A 849 -23.65 37.70 -13.33
CA ALA A 849 -23.86 38.41 -12.07
C ALA A 849 -24.00 39.92 -12.29
N ASP A 850 -23.12 40.51 -13.10
CA ASP A 850 -23.17 41.95 -13.44
C ASP A 850 -24.49 42.30 -14.14
N ARG A 851 -24.96 41.48 -15.09
CA ARG A 851 -26.23 41.70 -15.78
C ARG A 851 -27.44 41.62 -14.83
N LEU A 852 -27.48 40.61 -13.95
CA LEU A 852 -28.57 40.49 -12.97
C LEU A 852 -28.58 41.68 -12.01
N LYS A 853 -27.43 42.01 -11.44
CA LYS A 853 -27.25 43.11 -10.48
C LYS A 853 -27.62 44.47 -11.09
N THR A 854 -27.17 44.73 -12.31
CA THR A 854 -27.49 45.97 -13.03
C THR A 854 -28.99 46.04 -13.34
N TYR A 855 -29.56 44.95 -13.85
CA TYR A 855 -30.99 44.91 -14.19
C TYR A 855 -31.89 45.11 -12.98
N LEU A 856 -31.59 44.50 -11.82
CA LEU A 856 -32.35 44.71 -10.59
C LEU A 856 -32.32 46.17 -10.14
N ARG A 857 -31.18 46.87 -10.31
CA ARG A 857 -31.08 48.31 -10.03
C ARG A 857 -31.86 49.17 -11.04
N GLU A 858 -31.85 48.79 -12.31
CA GLU A 858 -32.58 49.48 -13.39
C GLU A 858 -34.10 49.42 -13.24
N THR A 859 -34.63 48.46 -12.47
CA THR A 859 -36.08 48.40 -12.17
C THR A 859 -36.59 49.62 -11.42
N GLY A 860 -35.72 50.34 -10.70
CA GLY A 860 -36.08 51.49 -9.85
C GLY A 860 -36.90 51.13 -8.60
N LEU A 861 -37.18 49.85 -8.36
CA LEU A 861 -37.95 49.37 -7.21
C LEU A 861 -37.07 49.22 -5.96
N GLN A 862 -37.63 49.45 -4.78
CA GLN A 862 -36.96 49.08 -3.52
C GLN A 862 -36.79 47.57 -3.45
N ASN A 863 -35.77 47.08 -2.75
CA ASN A 863 -35.48 45.64 -2.74
C ASN A 863 -36.66 44.80 -2.23
N GLU A 864 -37.40 45.30 -1.24
CA GLU A 864 -38.59 44.66 -0.68
C GLU A 864 -39.75 44.51 -1.67
N GLU A 865 -39.76 45.32 -2.74
CA GLU A 865 -40.79 45.33 -3.79
C GLU A 865 -40.37 44.46 -4.99
N GLN A 866 -39.08 44.09 -5.08
CA GLN A 866 -38.58 43.22 -6.12
C GLN A 866 -38.92 41.75 -5.83
N HIS A 867 -39.20 41.00 -6.89
CA HIS A 867 -39.44 39.56 -6.84
C HIS A 867 -38.61 38.84 -7.89
N VAL A 868 -37.78 37.90 -7.47
CA VAL A 868 -36.96 37.06 -8.36
C VAL A 868 -37.43 35.62 -8.30
N VAL A 869 -37.67 35.02 -9.47
CA VAL A 869 -38.00 33.60 -9.61
C VAL A 869 -36.72 32.85 -9.96
N ILE A 870 -36.32 31.90 -9.12
CA ILE A 870 -35.16 31.04 -9.35
C ILE A 870 -35.66 29.67 -9.81
N ILE A 871 -35.21 29.21 -10.97
CA ILE A 871 -35.57 27.90 -11.52
C ILE A 871 -34.43 26.94 -11.18
N GLY A 872 -34.73 25.97 -10.31
CA GLY A 872 -33.77 25.00 -9.76
C GLY A 872 -33.48 25.24 -8.28
N GLY A 873 -33.95 24.33 -7.44
CA GLY A 873 -33.69 24.27 -5.99
C GLY A 873 -32.43 23.48 -5.62
N GLY A 874 -31.37 23.58 -6.43
CA GLY A 874 -30.04 23.03 -6.14
C GLY A 874 -29.16 24.02 -5.38
N LEU A 875 -27.90 23.65 -5.13
CA LEU A 875 -26.95 24.42 -4.31
C LEU A 875 -26.85 25.91 -4.73
N LEU A 876 -26.53 26.17 -5.99
CA LEU A 876 -26.40 27.52 -6.53
C LEU A 876 -27.71 28.33 -6.44
N GLY A 877 -28.85 27.70 -6.71
CA GLY A 877 -30.15 28.35 -6.65
C GLY A 877 -30.52 28.75 -5.22
N LEU A 878 -30.23 27.88 -4.25
CA LEU A 878 -30.45 28.15 -2.83
C LEU A 878 -29.49 29.21 -2.29
N GLU A 879 -28.20 29.17 -2.64
CA GLU A 879 -27.22 30.19 -2.23
C GLU A 879 -27.57 31.56 -2.81
N LEU A 880 -27.99 31.63 -4.08
CA LEU A 880 -28.48 32.87 -4.67
C LEU A 880 -29.78 33.36 -4.00
N ALA A 881 -30.71 32.46 -3.69
CA ALA A 881 -31.92 32.80 -2.94
C ALA A 881 -31.59 33.41 -1.58
N ALA A 882 -30.65 32.81 -0.84
CA ALA A 882 -30.21 33.30 0.46
C ALA A 882 -29.53 34.67 0.36
N ALA A 883 -28.60 34.85 -0.60
CA ALA A 883 -27.91 36.12 -0.83
C ALA A 883 -28.88 37.26 -1.17
N LEU A 884 -29.85 37.01 -2.06
CA LEU A 884 -30.87 38.01 -2.42
C LEU A 884 -31.88 38.25 -1.29
N LYS A 885 -32.23 37.23 -0.51
CA LYS A 885 -33.14 37.40 0.63
C LYS A 885 -32.53 38.25 1.73
N LYS A 886 -31.20 38.23 1.90
CA LYS A 886 -30.46 39.07 2.86
C LYS A 886 -30.60 40.57 2.56
N ILE A 887 -30.70 40.94 1.28
CA ILE A 887 -31.03 42.31 0.85
C ILE A 887 -32.55 42.55 0.71
N LYS A 888 -33.38 41.63 1.23
CA LYS A 888 -34.85 41.66 1.33
C LYS A 888 -35.63 41.52 0.02
N VAL A 889 -35.02 40.99 -1.04
CA VAL A 889 -35.74 40.65 -2.28
C VAL A 889 -36.71 39.48 -2.04
N ASN A 890 -37.92 39.54 -2.60
CA ASN A 890 -38.85 38.42 -2.56
C ASN A 890 -38.37 37.31 -3.50
N ILE A 891 -38.42 36.05 -3.06
CA ILE A 891 -37.91 34.91 -3.83
C ILE A 891 -38.97 33.82 -3.97
N SER A 892 -39.09 33.29 -5.18
CA SER A 892 -39.79 32.03 -5.45
C SER A 892 -38.85 31.04 -6.13
N ILE A 893 -38.73 29.83 -5.60
CA ILE A 893 -37.97 28.74 -6.22
C ILE A 893 -38.93 27.77 -6.92
N ILE A 894 -38.71 27.54 -8.22
CA ILE A 894 -39.41 26.52 -8.99
C ILE A 894 -38.52 25.31 -9.10
N GLN A 895 -38.97 24.20 -8.54
CA GLN A 895 -38.22 22.95 -8.51
C GLN A 895 -39.05 21.86 -9.18
N ARG A 896 -38.47 21.26 -10.22
CA ARG A 896 -39.12 20.19 -10.97
C ARG A 896 -39.35 18.92 -10.15
N ALA A 897 -38.42 18.61 -9.24
CA ALA A 897 -38.52 17.45 -8.38
C ALA A 897 -39.46 17.73 -7.19
N PRO A 898 -39.94 16.70 -6.47
CA PRO A 898 -40.75 16.87 -5.27
C PRO A 898 -39.97 17.41 -4.05
N ARG A 899 -38.66 17.65 -4.19
CA ARG A 899 -37.74 17.98 -3.09
C ARG A 899 -36.56 18.84 -3.54
N LEU A 900 -35.94 19.56 -2.60
CA LEU A 900 -34.74 20.39 -2.82
C LEU A 900 -33.49 19.51 -2.88
N MET A 901 -32.45 19.96 -3.61
CA MET A 901 -31.15 19.27 -3.68
C MET A 901 -31.29 17.75 -3.90
N GLU A 902 -32.16 17.33 -4.81
CA GLU A 902 -32.67 15.95 -4.91
C GLU A 902 -31.60 14.90 -5.22
N ARG A 903 -30.44 15.35 -5.69
CA ARG A 903 -29.24 14.54 -5.98
C ARG A 903 -28.24 14.52 -4.82
N GLN A 904 -28.29 15.51 -3.94
CA GLN A 904 -27.30 15.74 -2.88
C GLN A 904 -27.84 15.44 -1.48
N LEU A 905 -29.15 15.26 -1.31
CA LEU A 905 -29.79 14.94 -0.03
C LEU A 905 -30.77 13.79 -0.20
N ASP A 906 -31.04 13.10 0.90
CA ASP A 906 -32.15 12.16 0.99
C ASP A 906 -33.47 12.87 1.38
N ASP A 907 -34.55 12.10 1.50
CA ASP A 907 -35.89 12.65 1.76
C ASP A 907 -35.98 13.40 3.09
N VAL A 908 -35.32 12.89 4.14
CA VAL A 908 -35.39 13.48 5.48
C VAL A 908 -34.64 14.81 5.50
N ALA A 909 -33.37 14.82 5.08
CA ALA A 909 -32.56 16.03 5.07
C ALA A 909 -33.14 17.09 4.12
N SER A 910 -33.64 16.68 2.94
CA SER A 910 -34.28 17.62 2.03
C SER A 910 -35.57 18.23 2.60
N ARG A 911 -36.37 17.46 3.34
CA ARG A 911 -37.59 17.98 3.97
C ARG A 911 -37.27 19.00 5.06
N LEU A 912 -36.28 18.71 5.90
CA LEU A 912 -35.81 19.64 6.93
C LEU A 912 -35.24 20.93 6.31
N LEU A 913 -34.50 20.81 5.22
CA LEU A 913 -34.03 21.96 4.44
C LEU A 913 -35.20 22.77 3.88
N ALA A 914 -36.22 22.13 3.31
CA ALA A 914 -37.39 22.83 2.76
C ALA A 914 -38.16 23.61 3.83
N GLN A 915 -38.27 23.06 5.05
CA GLN A 915 -38.85 23.76 6.19
C GLN A 915 -38.04 25.00 6.57
N ASP A 916 -36.71 24.87 6.68
CA ASP A 916 -35.82 26.00 6.98
C ASP A 916 -35.90 27.10 5.90
N VAL A 917 -35.93 26.71 4.62
CA VAL A 917 -36.06 27.65 3.50
C VAL A 917 -37.41 28.36 3.51
N ALA A 918 -38.50 27.66 3.81
CA ALA A 918 -39.84 28.24 3.89
C ALA A 918 -39.97 29.24 5.06
N GLU A 919 -39.40 28.92 6.22
CA GLU A 919 -39.39 29.81 7.40
C GLU A 919 -38.60 31.11 7.15
N ARG A 920 -37.62 31.08 6.25
CA ARG A 920 -36.91 32.28 5.77
C ARG A 920 -37.74 33.13 4.80
N GLY A 921 -39.00 32.77 4.54
CA GLY A 921 -39.91 33.52 3.67
C GLY A 921 -39.53 33.41 2.19
N ILE A 922 -39.03 32.24 1.76
CA ILE A 922 -38.79 31.90 0.36
C ILE A 922 -39.92 30.96 -0.10
N ASN A 923 -40.61 31.31 -1.18
CA ASN A 923 -41.72 30.50 -1.69
C ASN A 923 -41.19 29.30 -2.48
N LEU A 924 -41.65 28.08 -2.16
CA LEU A 924 -41.23 26.85 -2.82
C LEU A 924 -42.36 26.27 -3.68
N TYR A 925 -42.04 25.93 -4.92
CA TYR A 925 -42.94 25.29 -5.88
C TYR A 925 -42.32 23.99 -6.39
N PHE A 926 -42.67 22.88 -5.74
CA PHE A 926 -42.24 21.53 -6.12
C PHE A 926 -43.11 20.92 -7.22
N ASP A 927 -42.61 19.85 -7.84
CA ASP A 927 -43.27 19.12 -8.94
C ASP A 927 -43.75 20.04 -10.06
N ASN A 928 -42.98 21.08 -10.31
CA ASN A 928 -43.38 22.14 -11.22
C ASN A 928 -42.27 22.60 -12.14
N GLU A 929 -42.65 22.98 -13.34
CA GLU A 929 -41.75 23.46 -14.38
C GLU A 929 -42.30 24.75 -14.98
N VAL A 930 -41.40 25.64 -15.36
CA VAL A 930 -41.75 26.82 -16.14
C VAL A 930 -42.15 26.38 -17.54
N SER A 931 -43.36 26.77 -17.95
CA SER A 931 -43.90 26.55 -19.29
C SER A 931 -43.53 27.70 -20.22
N THR A 932 -43.84 28.94 -19.81
CA THR A 932 -43.55 30.15 -20.61
C THR A 932 -43.23 31.32 -19.70
N VAL A 933 -42.39 32.24 -20.19
CA VAL A 933 -42.10 33.52 -19.53
C VAL A 933 -42.47 34.65 -20.49
N PHE A 934 -43.43 35.48 -20.13
CA PHE A 934 -43.84 36.63 -20.93
C PHE A 934 -43.54 37.95 -20.22
N LYS A 935 -43.28 39.00 -20.99
CA LYS A 935 -43.28 40.37 -20.46
C LYS A 935 -44.72 40.87 -20.36
N GLU A 936 -45.09 41.48 -19.23
CA GLU A 936 -46.40 42.09 -19.07
C GLU A 936 -46.48 43.35 -19.95
N LYS A 937 -47.57 43.53 -20.73
CA LYS A 937 -47.68 44.66 -21.67
C LYS A 937 -47.70 46.02 -20.97
N SER A 938 -48.11 46.09 -19.71
CA SER A 938 -48.28 47.31 -18.93
C SER A 938 -47.07 47.72 -18.09
N SER A 939 -45.99 46.93 -18.07
CA SER A 939 -44.80 47.21 -17.25
C SER A 939 -43.53 46.77 -17.95
N GLU A 940 -42.52 47.63 -17.94
CA GLU A 940 -41.26 47.36 -18.63
C GLU A 940 -40.45 46.22 -17.98
N TYR A 941 -40.57 46.08 -16.66
CA TYR A 941 -39.76 45.16 -15.84
C TYR A 941 -40.59 44.06 -15.15
N THR A 942 -41.87 43.90 -15.50
CA THR A 942 -42.70 42.80 -14.96
C THR A 942 -42.76 41.62 -15.93
N LEU A 943 -42.43 40.44 -15.41
CA LEU A 943 -42.51 39.14 -16.07
C LEU A 943 -43.63 38.29 -15.49
N LEU A 944 -44.34 37.59 -16.37
CA LEU A 944 -45.32 36.55 -16.04
C LEU A 944 -44.68 35.19 -16.29
N VAL A 945 -44.35 34.47 -15.22
CA VAL A 945 -43.82 33.10 -15.26
C VAL A 945 -45.00 32.13 -15.14
N ASN A 946 -45.39 31.52 -16.24
CA ASN A 946 -46.44 30.50 -16.26
C ASN A 946 -45.83 29.13 -15.97
N LEU A 947 -46.39 28.46 -14.97
CA LEU A 947 -46.01 27.12 -14.57
C LEU A 947 -46.88 26.08 -15.30
N LYS A 948 -46.38 24.86 -15.50
CA LYS A 948 -47.13 23.77 -16.14
C LYS A 948 -48.40 23.38 -15.38
N THR A 949 -48.45 23.63 -14.07
CA THR A 949 -49.65 23.41 -13.26
C THR A 949 -50.75 24.46 -13.45
N GLY A 950 -50.54 25.46 -14.31
CA GLY A 950 -51.49 26.55 -14.57
C GLY A 950 -51.36 27.77 -13.65
N LYS A 951 -50.42 27.75 -12.69
CA LYS A 951 -50.14 28.92 -11.82
C LYS A 951 -49.27 29.94 -12.57
N THR A 952 -49.59 31.22 -12.46
CA THR A 952 -48.76 32.33 -12.97
C THR A 952 -48.13 33.09 -11.81
N ILE A 953 -46.83 33.33 -11.88
CA ILE A 953 -46.08 34.11 -10.91
C ILE A 953 -45.63 35.42 -11.57
N LYS A 954 -45.98 36.57 -10.95
CA LYS A 954 -45.47 37.88 -11.35
C LYS A 954 -44.11 38.13 -10.69
N CYS A 955 -43.08 38.42 -11.46
CA CYS A 955 -41.74 38.71 -10.95
C CYS A 955 -41.00 39.75 -11.80
N ASN A 956 -39.85 40.22 -11.35
CA ASN A 956 -39.02 41.17 -12.10
C ASN A 956 -37.92 40.46 -12.90
N ALA A 957 -37.36 39.40 -12.32
CA ALA A 957 -36.30 38.62 -12.95
C ALA A 957 -36.50 37.12 -12.77
N VAL A 958 -35.96 36.35 -13.70
CA VAL A 958 -35.92 34.89 -13.68
C VAL A 958 -34.47 34.43 -13.78
N VAL A 959 -34.00 33.58 -12.85
CA VAL A 959 -32.65 33.02 -12.87
C VAL A 959 -32.70 31.51 -13.06
N TYR A 960 -32.08 31.01 -14.12
CA TYR A 960 -31.97 29.57 -14.40
C TYR A 960 -30.72 28.99 -13.72
N ALA A 961 -30.91 28.20 -12.68
CA ALA A 961 -29.87 27.55 -11.87
C ALA A 961 -30.01 26.01 -11.90
N ILE A 962 -30.23 25.44 -13.09
CA ILE A 962 -30.58 24.02 -13.29
C ILE A 962 -29.40 23.11 -13.69
N GLY A 963 -28.17 23.50 -13.37
CA GLY A 963 -26.94 22.73 -13.62
C GLY A 963 -26.06 23.31 -14.73
N THR A 964 -25.01 22.57 -15.10
CA THR A 964 -23.98 23.01 -16.06
C THR A 964 -23.70 21.96 -17.13
N ARG A 965 -23.03 22.37 -18.21
CA ARG A 965 -22.53 21.53 -19.30
C ARG A 965 -21.02 21.76 -19.51
N PRO A 966 -20.17 20.71 -19.45
CA PRO A 966 -18.74 20.82 -19.75
C PRO A 966 -18.47 21.40 -21.14
N ASN A 967 -17.47 22.27 -21.26
CA ASN A 967 -17.08 22.92 -22.52
C ASN A 967 -16.07 22.06 -23.29
N ILE A 968 -16.54 20.99 -23.94
CA ILE A 968 -15.69 20.01 -24.65
C ILE A 968 -15.73 20.12 -26.18
N GLU A 969 -16.30 21.20 -26.72
CA GLU A 969 -16.46 21.41 -28.16
C GLU A 969 -15.11 21.38 -28.90
N LEU A 970 -14.09 22.03 -28.33
CA LEU A 970 -12.71 22.01 -28.83
C LEU A 970 -12.16 20.58 -28.90
N ALA A 971 -12.33 19.78 -27.84
CA ALA A 971 -11.84 18.41 -27.81
C ALA A 971 -12.55 17.51 -28.84
N LYS A 972 -13.85 17.75 -29.09
CA LYS A 972 -14.63 16.98 -30.09
C LYS A 972 -14.18 17.21 -31.54
N GLN A 973 -13.47 18.30 -31.80
CA GLN A 973 -12.92 18.62 -33.13
C GLN A 973 -11.55 17.96 -33.37
N THR A 974 -10.97 17.34 -32.34
CA THR A 974 -9.69 16.61 -32.40
C THR A 974 -9.92 15.09 -32.43
N LYS A 975 -8.85 14.31 -32.56
CA LYS A 975 -8.87 12.83 -32.43
C LYS A 975 -8.90 12.35 -30.97
N LEU A 976 -9.11 13.23 -30.00
CA LEU A 976 -9.19 12.86 -28.59
C LEU A 976 -10.45 12.03 -28.28
N LYS A 977 -10.29 11.02 -27.42
CA LYS A 977 -11.43 10.24 -26.92
C LYS A 977 -12.32 11.11 -26.03
N THR A 978 -13.56 11.33 -26.46
CA THR A 978 -14.56 12.12 -25.71
C THR A 978 -15.87 11.35 -25.54
N ARG A 979 -16.60 11.65 -24.46
CA ARG A 979 -17.98 11.22 -24.23
C ARG A 979 -18.80 12.36 -23.62
N ARG A 980 -19.06 12.34 -22.31
CA ARG A 980 -19.66 13.46 -21.57
C ARG A 980 -18.59 14.49 -21.18
N GLY A 981 -17.35 14.04 -21.01
CA GLY A 981 -16.14 14.85 -20.96
C GLY A 981 -15.05 14.33 -21.89
N VAL A 982 -13.83 14.83 -21.69
CA VAL A 982 -12.60 14.32 -22.30
C VAL A 982 -12.09 13.16 -21.44
N VAL A 983 -11.93 11.97 -22.04
CA VAL A 983 -11.54 10.77 -21.30
C VAL A 983 -10.06 10.87 -20.91
N VAL A 984 -9.78 10.70 -19.61
CA VAL A 984 -8.41 10.78 -19.06
C VAL A 984 -8.00 9.53 -18.28
N ASN A 985 -6.69 9.28 -18.21
CA ASN A 985 -6.10 8.27 -17.33
C ASN A 985 -5.86 8.82 -15.89
N SER A 986 -5.25 8.03 -15.02
CA SER A 986 -4.95 8.42 -13.63
C SER A 986 -3.90 9.53 -13.48
N TYR A 987 -3.21 9.92 -14.55
CA TYR A 987 -2.31 11.09 -14.59
C TYR A 987 -2.97 12.30 -15.28
N LEU A 988 -4.28 12.21 -15.55
CA LEU A 988 -5.08 13.22 -16.25
C LEU A 988 -4.65 13.45 -17.71
N GLN A 989 -3.88 12.52 -18.28
CA GLN A 989 -3.53 12.52 -19.70
C GLN A 989 -4.71 12.01 -20.52
N THR A 990 -4.93 12.64 -21.67
CA THR A 990 -5.94 12.21 -22.65
C THR A 990 -5.42 11.05 -23.50
N SER A 991 -6.14 10.69 -24.57
CA SER A 991 -5.63 9.71 -25.56
C SER A 991 -4.40 10.19 -26.34
N ASN A 992 -4.03 11.48 -26.24
CA ASN A 992 -2.75 12.00 -26.69
C ASN A 992 -1.86 12.32 -25.46
N PRO A 993 -0.65 11.76 -25.33
CA PRO A 993 0.20 11.93 -24.14
C PRO A 993 0.71 13.36 -23.94
N SER A 994 0.65 14.24 -24.95
CA SER A 994 1.01 15.66 -24.84
C SER A 994 -0.16 16.56 -24.43
N ILE A 995 -1.37 16.01 -24.26
CA ILE A 995 -2.59 16.77 -23.94
C ILE A 995 -3.22 16.22 -22.66
N TYR A 996 -3.49 17.12 -21.72
CA TYR A 996 -4.14 16.86 -20.43
C TYR A 996 -5.51 17.54 -20.40
N ALA A 997 -6.46 16.95 -19.68
CA ALA A 997 -7.75 17.58 -19.43
C ALA A 997 -8.02 17.61 -17.92
N LEU A 998 -8.40 18.80 -17.41
CA LEU A 998 -8.55 19.06 -15.98
C LEU A 998 -9.87 19.78 -15.67
N GLY A 999 -10.32 19.64 -14.43
CA GLY A 999 -11.55 20.23 -13.92
C GLY A 999 -12.79 19.53 -14.49
N GLU A 1000 -13.84 20.31 -14.72
CA GLU A 1000 -15.17 19.79 -15.04
C GLU A 1000 -15.27 19.09 -16.40
N ILE A 1001 -14.25 19.22 -17.25
CA ILE A 1001 -14.19 18.52 -18.54
C ILE A 1001 -13.54 17.15 -18.46
N ALA A 1002 -12.80 16.85 -17.39
CA ALA A 1002 -12.05 15.60 -17.25
C ALA A 1002 -12.99 14.46 -16.87
N GLU A 1003 -13.21 13.51 -17.79
CA GLU A 1003 -13.95 12.28 -17.55
C GLU A 1003 -12.99 11.18 -17.10
N PHE A 1004 -13.01 10.86 -15.80
CA PHE A 1004 -12.21 9.79 -15.20
C PHE A 1004 -13.14 8.68 -14.73
N ASN A 1005 -12.85 7.42 -15.09
CA ASN A 1005 -13.67 6.25 -14.75
C ASN A 1005 -15.19 6.46 -15.01
N ASN A 1006 -15.53 7.05 -16.15
CA ASN A 1006 -16.90 7.38 -16.59
C ASN A 1006 -17.63 8.44 -15.74
N GLN A 1007 -16.93 9.13 -14.85
CA GLN A 1007 -17.45 10.17 -13.97
C GLN A 1007 -16.86 11.54 -14.29
N LEU A 1008 -17.66 12.58 -14.02
CA LEU A 1008 -17.26 13.98 -14.12
C LEU A 1008 -17.39 14.61 -12.73
N PHE A 1009 -16.40 15.42 -12.34
CA PHE A 1009 -16.37 16.04 -11.03
C PHE A 1009 -16.60 17.55 -11.15
N GLY A 1010 -17.82 17.98 -10.84
CA GLY A 1010 -18.30 19.36 -10.95
C GLY A 1010 -17.97 20.26 -9.75
N ILE A 1011 -16.85 20.04 -9.07
CA ILE A 1011 -16.51 20.73 -7.81
C ILE A 1011 -15.07 21.28 -7.81
N THR A 1012 -14.86 22.41 -7.13
CA THR A 1012 -13.56 23.10 -7.06
C THR A 1012 -12.46 22.21 -6.47
N SER A 1013 -12.75 21.45 -5.42
CA SER A 1013 -11.77 20.55 -4.79
C SER A 1013 -11.24 19.48 -5.75
N ALA A 1014 -12.11 18.92 -6.60
CA ALA A 1014 -11.72 17.95 -7.61
C ALA A 1014 -10.85 18.59 -8.69
N ALA A 1015 -11.21 19.79 -9.16
CA ALA A 1015 -10.40 20.55 -10.10
C ALA A 1015 -9.00 20.85 -9.55
N GLU A 1016 -8.90 21.16 -8.25
CA GLU A 1016 -7.62 21.40 -7.58
C GLU A 1016 -6.79 20.12 -7.43
N GLN A 1017 -7.41 19.01 -7.02
CA GLN A 1017 -6.75 17.71 -6.89
C GLN A 1017 -6.22 17.21 -8.25
N GLN A 1018 -7.04 17.28 -9.30
CA GLN A 1018 -6.63 16.91 -10.66
C GLN A 1018 -5.45 17.76 -11.16
N ALA A 1019 -5.48 19.07 -10.89
CA ALA A 1019 -4.41 19.99 -11.26
C ALA A 1019 -3.10 19.69 -10.52
N ASP A 1020 -3.16 19.39 -9.21
CA ASP A 1020 -1.99 19.01 -8.41
C ASP A 1020 -1.34 17.73 -8.95
N ILE A 1021 -2.15 16.74 -9.30
CA ILE A 1021 -1.68 15.46 -9.82
C ILE A 1021 -1.03 15.64 -11.19
N ALA A 1022 -1.69 16.34 -12.11
CA ALA A 1022 -1.15 16.60 -13.43
C ALA A 1022 0.16 17.41 -13.36
N ALA A 1023 0.20 18.46 -12.55
CA ALA A 1023 1.41 19.26 -12.35
C ALA A 1023 2.57 18.42 -11.80
N ASN A 1024 2.33 17.67 -10.72
CA ASN A 1024 3.36 16.82 -10.11
C ASN A 1024 3.86 15.73 -11.07
N TYR A 1025 2.95 15.07 -11.80
CA TYR A 1025 3.32 14.05 -12.80
C TYR A 1025 4.20 14.63 -13.91
N ILE A 1026 3.84 15.79 -14.48
CA ILE A 1026 4.64 16.47 -15.51
C ILE A 1026 6.03 16.84 -14.97
N LEU A 1027 6.13 17.17 -13.69
CA LEU A 1027 7.38 17.47 -12.99
C LEU A 1027 8.19 16.22 -12.59
N GLY A 1028 7.76 15.03 -12.98
CA GLY A 1028 8.47 13.76 -12.76
C GLY A 1028 8.02 12.97 -11.53
N ASP A 1029 7.02 13.43 -10.79
CA ASP A 1029 6.48 12.66 -9.66
C ASP A 1029 5.47 11.61 -10.14
N PHE A 1030 5.97 10.45 -10.55
CA PHE A 1030 5.15 9.34 -11.04
C PHE A 1030 4.30 8.68 -9.94
N SER A 1031 4.52 9.00 -8.66
CA SER A 1031 3.64 8.53 -7.58
C SER A 1031 2.37 9.36 -7.42
N SER A 1032 2.27 10.52 -8.09
CA SER A 1032 1.07 11.35 -8.09
C SER A 1032 0.01 10.72 -9.00
N ILE A 1033 -0.96 10.03 -8.38
CA ILE A 1033 -1.98 9.23 -9.07
C ILE A 1033 -3.37 9.70 -8.66
N TYR A 1034 -4.25 9.91 -9.63
CA TYR A 1034 -5.66 10.24 -9.42
C TYR A 1034 -6.51 8.98 -9.34
N ASN A 1035 -7.20 8.83 -8.21
CA ASN A 1035 -8.13 7.73 -7.94
C ASN A 1035 -9.61 8.15 -8.09
N GLY A 1036 -9.88 9.38 -8.51
CA GLY A 1036 -11.20 10.00 -8.45
C GLY A 1036 -11.34 10.94 -7.25
N SER A 1037 -12.35 11.82 -7.28
CA SER A 1037 -12.63 12.75 -6.19
C SER A 1037 -13.94 12.40 -5.50
N VAL A 1038 -14.04 12.67 -4.20
CA VAL A 1038 -15.30 12.52 -3.48
C VAL A 1038 -16.21 13.70 -3.78
N LEU A 1039 -17.42 13.42 -4.27
CA LEU A 1039 -18.45 14.43 -4.41
C LEU A 1039 -18.90 14.89 -3.03
N MET A 1040 -18.87 16.19 -2.80
CA MET A 1040 -19.27 16.79 -1.53
C MET A 1040 -19.95 18.13 -1.77
N ASN A 1041 -20.91 18.45 -0.91
CA ASN A 1041 -21.69 19.68 -0.98
C ASN A 1041 -21.79 20.27 0.42
N ILE A 1042 -21.55 21.57 0.54
CA ILE A 1042 -21.75 22.33 1.78
C ILE A 1042 -22.67 23.46 1.41
N LEU A 1043 -23.85 23.53 2.02
CA LEU A 1043 -24.80 24.61 1.80
C LEU A 1043 -24.42 25.81 2.66
N LYS A 1044 -24.22 26.97 2.04
CA LYS A 1044 -23.91 28.21 2.76
C LYS A 1044 -25.17 28.96 3.17
N PHE A 1045 -25.80 28.52 4.25
CA PHE A 1045 -26.91 29.24 4.87
C PHE A 1045 -26.47 29.74 6.25
N GLU A 1046 -26.79 30.99 6.57
CA GLU A 1046 -26.53 31.53 7.91
C GLU A 1046 -27.34 30.73 8.94
N ASN A 1047 -26.66 30.22 9.99
CA ASN A 1047 -27.23 29.41 11.06
C ASN A 1047 -27.85 28.07 10.62
N LEU A 1048 -27.45 27.52 9.46
CA LEU A 1048 -27.81 26.16 9.03
C LEU A 1048 -26.55 25.42 8.59
N ASP A 1049 -26.08 24.51 9.44
CA ASP A 1049 -25.01 23.59 9.08
C ASP A 1049 -25.60 22.41 8.32
N LEU A 1050 -25.34 22.33 7.01
CA LEU A 1050 -25.76 21.22 6.17
C LEU A 1050 -24.67 20.86 5.16
N CYS A 1051 -24.28 19.59 5.16
CA CYS A 1051 -23.38 19.05 4.15
C CYS A 1051 -23.70 17.59 3.82
N SER A 1052 -23.35 17.20 2.59
CA SER A 1052 -23.37 15.82 2.15
C SER A 1052 -22.05 15.43 1.49
N ILE A 1053 -21.65 14.17 1.66
CA ILE A 1053 -20.37 13.63 1.22
C ILE A 1053 -20.62 12.24 0.63
N GLY A 1054 -20.06 11.95 -0.54
CA GLY A 1054 -20.18 10.65 -1.18
C GLY A 1054 -21.64 10.28 -1.49
N MET A 1055 -22.02 9.06 -1.13
CA MET A 1055 -23.37 8.54 -1.32
C MET A 1055 -24.39 9.13 -0.34
N VAL A 1056 -25.58 9.46 -0.84
CA VAL A 1056 -26.68 10.01 -0.02
C VAL A 1056 -27.81 9.01 0.20
N ASN A 1057 -27.90 8.00 -0.65
CA ASN A 1057 -28.86 6.89 -0.54
C ASN A 1057 -28.14 5.57 -0.80
N SER A 1058 -28.48 4.52 -0.04
CA SER A 1058 -28.05 3.16 -0.34
C SER A 1058 -28.78 2.63 -1.59
N PRO A 1059 -28.14 1.77 -2.42
CA PRO A 1059 -28.82 1.12 -3.54
C PRO A 1059 -29.93 0.19 -3.04
N ALA A 1060 -31.12 0.31 -3.62
CA ALA A 1060 -32.27 -0.49 -3.22
C ALA A 1060 -32.02 -2.00 -3.44
N GLY A 1061 -32.24 -2.81 -2.41
CA GLY A 1061 -32.13 -4.26 -2.48
C GLY A 1061 -30.71 -4.82 -2.33
N ASP A 1062 -29.70 -3.97 -2.10
CA ASP A 1062 -28.32 -4.41 -1.84
C ASP A 1062 -28.04 -4.43 -0.32
N SER A 1063 -28.07 -5.62 0.27
CA SER A 1063 -27.85 -5.83 1.70
C SER A 1063 -26.39 -5.62 2.15
N SER A 1064 -25.44 -5.41 1.23
CA SER A 1064 -24.05 -5.05 1.58
C SER A 1064 -23.92 -3.62 2.08
N TYR A 1065 -24.93 -2.78 1.81
CA TYR A 1065 -25.02 -1.42 2.33
C TYR A 1065 -25.82 -1.37 3.62
N GLU A 1066 -25.33 -0.57 4.55
CA GLU A 1066 -25.92 -0.34 5.85
C GLU A 1066 -26.10 1.17 6.06
N GLU A 1067 -27.28 1.57 6.53
CA GLU A 1067 -27.55 2.96 6.90
C GLU A 1067 -27.57 3.09 8.43
N ILE A 1068 -26.70 3.95 8.95
CA ILE A 1068 -26.60 4.24 10.39
C ILE A 1068 -27.07 5.68 10.60
N ILE A 1069 -28.20 5.87 11.29
CA ILE A 1069 -28.92 7.15 11.35
C ILE A 1069 -29.12 7.60 12.80
N LEU A 1070 -28.83 8.87 13.08
CA LEU A 1070 -29.17 9.59 14.30
C LEU A 1070 -29.94 10.86 13.93
N MET A 1071 -31.10 11.11 14.54
CA MET A 1071 -31.90 12.30 14.23
C MET A 1071 -32.66 12.86 15.43
N ASP A 1072 -32.73 14.20 15.52
CA ASP A 1072 -33.64 14.99 16.35
C ASP A 1072 -34.29 16.05 15.44
N VAL A 1073 -35.50 15.74 14.98
CA VAL A 1073 -36.24 16.55 14.00
C VAL A 1073 -36.56 17.94 14.56
N ASN A 1074 -36.89 18.06 15.86
CA ASN A 1074 -37.24 19.34 16.48
C ASN A 1074 -36.03 20.27 16.56
N LYS A 1075 -34.83 19.71 16.75
CA LYS A 1075 -33.57 20.48 16.76
C LYS A 1075 -32.92 20.60 15.39
N ARG A 1076 -33.57 20.14 14.31
CA ARG A 1076 -32.99 20.05 12.95
C ARG A 1076 -31.64 19.32 12.91
N PHE A 1077 -31.46 18.35 13.80
CA PHE A 1077 -30.26 17.53 13.84
C PHE A 1077 -30.52 16.25 13.05
N TYR A 1078 -29.72 16.00 12.02
CA TYR A 1078 -29.80 14.78 11.22
C TYR A 1078 -28.42 14.35 10.78
N LYS A 1079 -28.05 13.13 11.18
CA LYS A 1079 -26.79 12.50 10.81
C LYS A 1079 -27.06 11.12 10.25
N LYS A 1080 -26.65 10.90 9.01
CA LYS A 1080 -26.74 9.60 8.32
C LYS A 1080 -25.37 9.22 7.78
N CYS A 1081 -24.97 7.98 8.05
CA CYS A 1081 -23.77 7.37 7.49
C CYS A 1081 -24.19 6.15 6.67
N ILE A 1082 -23.62 5.99 5.47
CA ILE A 1082 -23.80 4.83 4.61
C ILE A 1082 -22.49 4.05 4.64
N VAL A 1083 -22.54 2.83 5.14
CA VAL A 1083 -21.38 1.95 5.27
C VAL A 1083 -21.55 0.76 4.33
N LYS A 1084 -20.47 0.35 3.68
CA LYS A 1084 -20.40 -0.89 2.90
C LYS A 1084 -19.07 -1.57 3.15
N ASP A 1085 -19.10 -2.87 3.42
CA ASP A 1085 -17.90 -3.69 3.65
C ASP A 1085 -16.96 -3.05 4.69
N ASP A 1086 -17.56 -2.50 5.76
CA ASP A 1086 -16.89 -1.76 6.83
C ASP A 1086 -16.15 -0.47 6.40
N THR A 1087 -16.44 0.07 5.22
CA THR A 1087 -15.95 1.39 4.76
C THR A 1087 -17.08 2.40 4.70
N LEU A 1088 -16.82 3.66 5.07
CA LEU A 1088 -17.80 4.73 4.92
C LEU A 1088 -17.89 5.13 3.45
N LYS A 1089 -19.07 4.99 2.82
CA LYS A 1089 -19.32 5.36 1.42
C LYS A 1089 -20.04 6.68 1.25
N GLY A 1090 -20.66 7.18 2.33
CA GLY A 1090 -21.33 8.46 2.28
C GLY A 1090 -21.87 8.93 3.61
N ALA A 1091 -22.11 10.23 3.72
CA ALA A 1091 -22.68 10.83 4.90
C ALA A 1091 -23.52 12.08 4.58
N ILE A 1092 -24.55 12.32 5.39
CA ILE A 1092 -25.30 13.57 5.45
C ILE A 1092 -25.20 14.07 6.90
N LEU A 1093 -24.74 15.31 7.07
CA LEU A 1093 -24.64 15.97 8.37
C LEU A 1093 -25.47 17.26 8.34
N MET A 1094 -26.43 17.38 9.26
CA MET A 1094 -27.29 18.55 9.44
C MET A 1094 -27.40 18.91 10.92
N GLY A 1095 -27.25 20.19 11.24
CA GLY A 1095 -27.27 20.71 12.60
C GLY A 1095 -25.93 20.62 13.35
N ASP A 1096 -25.05 19.70 12.93
CA ASP A 1096 -23.64 19.63 13.33
C ASP A 1096 -22.81 19.04 12.18
N LYS A 1097 -21.72 19.70 11.79
CA LYS A 1097 -20.80 19.27 10.72
C LYS A 1097 -19.36 19.04 11.17
N ASN A 1098 -19.10 18.97 12.48
CA ASN A 1098 -17.75 18.88 13.07
C ASN A 1098 -16.93 17.70 12.50
N GLU A 1099 -17.57 16.58 12.19
CA GLU A 1099 -16.92 15.38 11.66
C GLU A 1099 -16.77 15.37 10.13
N PHE A 1100 -17.14 16.45 9.43
CA PHE A 1100 -17.08 16.54 7.97
C PHE A 1100 -15.70 16.16 7.43
N ALA A 1101 -14.63 16.72 8.01
CA ALA A 1101 -13.27 16.50 7.53
C ALA A 1101 -12.83 15.04 7.71
N GLU A 1102 -13.18 14.43 8.85
CA GLU A 1102 -12.90 13.02 9.11
C GLU A 1102 -13.68 12.12 8.16
N PHE A 1103 -14.98 12.34 8.00
CA PHE A 1103 -15.83 11.54 7.13
C PHE A 1103 -15.42 11.67 5.67
N LYS A 1104 -15.07 12.88 5.24
CA LYS A 1104 -14.48 13.10 3.91
C LYS A 1104 -13.23 12.24 3.73
N ARG A 1105 -12.31 12.24 4.69
CA ARG A 1105 -11.08 11.43 4.62
C ARG A 1105 -11.40 9.93 4.57
N LEU A 1106 -12.29 9.43 5.43
CA LEU A 1106 -12.70 8.02 5.45
C LEU A 1106 -13.33 7.58 4.12
N ILE A 1107 -14.15 8.43 3.51
CA ILE A 1107 -14.78 8.16 2.21
C ILE A 1107 -13.77 8.26 1.06
N GLU A 1108 -12.88 9.27 1.09
CA GLU A 1108 -11.91 9.53 0.03
C GLU A 1108 -10.79 8.49 -0.04
N GLU A 1109 -10.31 8.05 1.11
CA GLU A 1109 -9.27 7.03 1.22
C GLU A 1109 -9.84 5.61 1.35
N GLU A 1110 -11.18 5.47 1.38
CA GLU A 1110 -11.89 4.21 1.58
C GLU A 1110 -11.33 3.37 2.75
N ILE A 1111 -11.02 4.04 3.86
CA ILE A 1111 -10.41 3.39 5.04
C ILE A 1111 -11.47 2.56 5.75
N GLU A 1112 -11.12 1.32 6.06
CA GLU A 1112 -11.94 0.44 6.89
C GLU A 1112 -12.19 1.09 8.26
N LEU A 1113 -13.39 0.93 8.84
CA LEU A 1113 -13.82 1.60 10.06
C LEU A 1113 -13.38 0.84 11.31
N SER A 1114 -13.51 -0.49 11.33
CA SER A 1114 -13.24 -1.32 12.51
C SER A 1114 -13.91 -0.73 13.76
N GLU A 1115 -13.18 -0.52 14.86
CA GLU A 1115 -13.71 0.05 16.10
C GLU A 1115 -14.41 1.41 15.91
N LYS A 1116 -13.95 2.25 14.97
CA LYS A 1116 -14.58 3.57 14.68
C LYS A 1116 -16.03 3.45 14.24
N ARG A 1117 -16.44 2.30 13.70
CA ARG A 1117 -17.83 2.06 13.32
C ARG A 1117 -18.80 2.33 14.48
N ASN A 1118 -18.40 1.99 15.71
CA ASN A 1118 -19.21 2.18 16.91
C ASN A 1118 -19.26 3.65 17.39
N GLU A 1119 -18.38 4.49 16.86
CA GLU A 1119 -18.24 5.91 17.22
C GLU A 1119 -18.93 6.83 16.20
N LEU A 1120 -19.27 6.33 15.00
CA LEU A 1120 -19.82 7.13 13.90
C LEU A 1120 -21.02 8.02 14.28
N LEU A 1121 -21.81 7.68 15.31
CA LEU A 1121 -22.94 8.49 15.77
C LEU A 1121 -22.74 9.16 17.13
N ARG A 1122 -21.67 8.81 17.85
CA ARG A 1122 -21.34 9.43 19.14
C ARG A 1122 -20.49 10.65 18.83
N GLY A 1123 -21.12 11.83 18.75
CA GLY A 1123 -20.40 13.07 18.44
C GLY A 1123 -19.17 13.22 19.35
N ALA A 1124 -17.98 13.24 18.76
CA ALA A 1124 -16.75 13.52 19.47
C ALA A 1124 -16.63 15.04 19.63
N SER A 1125 -17.02 15.58 20.79
CA SER A 1125 -16.78 17.00 21.09
C SER A 1125 -15.30 17.22 21.45
N ASN A 1126 -14.41 17.12 20.46
CA ASN A 1126 -12.97 17.41 20.64
C ASN A 1126 -12.55 18.72 19.94
N THR A 1127 -13.48 19.56 19.49
CA THR A 1127 -13.13 20.86 18.90
C THR A 1127 -12.87 21.91 19.97
N ALA A 1128 -11.66 22.48 19.93
CA ALA A 1128 -11.38 23.72 20.64
C ALA A 1128 -12.26 24.84 20.05
N PRO A 1129 -12.86 25.72 20.87
CA PRO A 1129 -13.70 26.81 20.38
C PRO A 1129 -12.91 27.71 19.41
N MET A 1130 -13.63 28.28 18.43
CA MET A 1130 -13.05 29.21 17.46
C MET A 1130 -12.40 30.40 18.18
N LYS A 1131 -11.12 30.67 17.89
CA LYS A 1131 -10.37 31.80 18.44
C LYS A 1131 -10.01 32.78 17.34
N GLY A 1132 -10.31 34.06 17.55
CA GLY A 1132 -9.97 35.13 16.61
C GLY A 1132 -10.85 35.15 15.36
N LYS A 1133 -10.37 35.80 14.30
CA LYS A 1133 -11.12 35.98 13.04
C LYS A 1133 -11.36 34.63 12.37
N LEU A 1134 -12.57 34.39 11.87
CA LEU A 1134 -12.90 33.18 11.11
C LEU A 1134 -11.99 33.03 9.88
N VAL A 1135 -11.25 31.93 9.81
CA VAL A 1135 -10.40 31.56 8.66
C VAL A 1135 -11.07 30.44 7.85
N CYS A 1136 -11.70 29.45 8.48
CA CYS A 1136 -12.34 28.33 7.79
C CYS A 1136 -13.80 28.14 8.22
N SER A 1137 -14.76 28.50 7.35
CA SER A 1137 -16.19 28.31 7.59
C SER A 1137 -16.66 26.85 7.53
N CYS A 1138 -15.92 25.99 6.81
CA CYS A 1138 -16.24 24.56 6.75
C CYS A 1138 -16.03 23.84 8.08
N SER A 1139 -15.00 24.24 8.82
CA SER A 1139 -14.56 23.57 10.05
C SER A 1139 -14.67 24.47 11.28
N GLN A 1140 -15.25 25.67 11.13
CA GLN A 1140 -15.39 26.70 12.16
C GLN A 1140 -14.06 27.05 12.87
N VAL A 1141 -12.98 27.19 12.09
CA VAL A 1141 -11.62 27.46 12.61
C VAL A 1141 -11.30 28.94 12.48
N GLY A 1142 -10.82 29.55 13.57
CA GLY A 1142 -10.38 30.94 13.60
C GLY A 1142 -8.86 31.06 13.53
N GLU A 1143 -8.39 32.27 13.23
CA GLU A 1143 -6.97 32.63 13.09
C GLU A 1143 -6.14 32.25 14.33
N GLY A 1144 -6.70 32.43 15.53
CA GLY A 1144 -6.05 32.06 16.78
C GLY A 1144 -5.84 30.55 16.92
N ASN A 1145 -6.76 29.73 16.42
CA ASN A 1145 -6.58 28.27 16.43
C ASN A 1145 -5.43 27.83 15.50
N VAL A 1146 -5.27 28.52 14.37
CA VAL A 1146 -4.21 28.26 13.40
C VAL A 1146 -2.85 28.67 13.98
N ILE A 1147 -2.78 29.84 14.61
CA ILE A 1147 -1.56 30.34 15.26
C ILE A 1147 -1.14 29.41 16.41
N ASP A 1148 -2.08 28.97 17.25
CA ASP A 1148 -1.81 28.03 18.35
C ASP A 1148 -1.17 26.73 17.82
N ALA A 1149 -1.68 26.18 16.71
CA ALA A 1149 -1.13 24.97 16.09
C ALA A 1149 0.29 25.19 15.54
N ILE A 1150 0.55 26.34 14.91
CA ILE A 1150 1.89 26.68 14.39
C ILE A 1150 2.89 26.84 15.54
N GLN A 1151 2.50 27.55 16.61
CA GLN A 1151 3.33 27.71 17.82
C GLN A 1151 3.56 26.38 18.55
N GLY A 1152 2.64 25.42 18.42
CA GLY A 1152 2.79 24.04 18.87
C GLY A 1152 3.80 23.20 18.08
N GLY A 1153 4.51 23.78 17.12
CA GLY A 1153 5.55 23.13 16.32
C GLY A 1153 5.08 22.63 14.95
N CYS A 1154 3.94 23.09 14.46
CA CYS A 1154 3.44 22.76 13.13
C CYS A 1154 4.04 23.68 12.06
N ALA A 1155 5.07 23.21 11.35
CA ALA A 1155 5.75 23.98 10.28
C ALA A 1155 5.37 23.55 8.86
N ASP A 1156 4.57 22.49 8.71
CA ASP A 1156 4.14 21.98 7.41
C ASP A 1156 2.67 22.32 7.13
N PHE A 1157 2.38 22.76 5.91
CA PHE A 1157 1.03 23.19 5.52
C PHE A 1157 0.00 22.06 5.54
N THR A 1158 0.41 20.85 5.13
CA THR A 1158 -0.49 19.69 5.09
C THR A 1158 -0.80 19.24 6.50
N LYS A 1159 0.22 19.19 7.37
CA LYS A 1159 0.08 18.92 8.79
C LYS A 1159 -0.81 19.95 9.49
N LEU A 1160 -0.65 21.23 9.18
CA LEU A 1160 -1.48 22.31 9.72
C LEU A 1160 -2.95 22.13 9.36
N CYS A 1161 -3.25 21.81 8.10
CA CYS A 1161 -4.61 21.52 7.66
C CYS A 1161 -5.18 20.28 8.37
N SER A 1162 -4.36 19.25 8.57
CA SER A 1162 -4.75 18.02 9.27
C SER A 1162 -5.05 18.24 10.74
N GLU A 1163 -4.26 19.05 11.45
CA GLU A 1163 -4.40 19.29 12.89
C GLU A 1163 -5.54 20.26 13.20
N THR A 1164 -5.68 21.33 12.41
CA THR A 1164 -6.73 22.34 12.63
C THR A 1164 -8.06 21.97 12.00
N GLY A 1165 -8.08 21.04 11.03
CA GLY A 1165 -9.22 20.76 10.18
C GLY A 1165 -9.51 21.86 9.14
N ALA A 1166 -8.81 22.99 9.18
CA ALA A 1166 -8.96 24.07 8.21
C ALA A 1166 -8.36 23.66 6.86
N GLY A 1167 -9.01 24.05 5.75
CA GLY A 1167 -8.54 23.74 4.40
C GLY A 1167 -8.87 22.31 3.92
N LEU A 1168 -9.33 21.40 4.79
CA LEU A 1168 -9.77 20.05 4.40
C LEU A 1168 -11.18 19.99 3.81
N GLY A 1169 -11.97 21.06 4.03
CA GLY A 1169 -13.32 21.23 3.52
C GLY A 1169 -13.39 21.60 2.04
N CYS A 1170 -13.95 22.76 1.73
CA CYS A 1170 -14.01 23.29 0.36
C CYS A 1170 -12.67 23.81 -0.17
N GLY A 1171 -11.63 23.90 0.68
CA GLY A 1171 -10.29 24.37 0.32
C GLY A 1171 -10.15 25.90 0.17
N SER A 1172 -11.21 26.69 0.30
CA SER A 1172 -11.19 28.14 0.04
C SER A 1172 -10.23 28.92 0.95
N CYS A 1173 -10.01 28.45 2.18
CA CYS A 1173 -9.16 29.09 3.17
C CYS A 1173 -7.67 28.68 3.07
N LYS A 1174 -7.31 27.74 2.19
CA LYS A 1174 -5.93 27.27 2.02
C LYS A 1174 -4.91 28.39 1.72
N PRO A 1175 -5.20 29.40 0.87
CA PRO A 1175 -4.26 30.49 0.62
C PRO A 1175 -3.98 31.32 1.89
N GLU A 1176 -5.03 31.68 2.63
CA GLU A 1176 -4.92 32.43 3.89
C GLU A 1176 -4.17 31.62 4.96
N LEU A 1177 -4.41 30.29 5.03
CA LEU A 1177 -3.65 29.38 5.90
C LEU A 1177 -2.15 29.31 5.53
N LYS A 1178 -1.81 29.26 4.23
CA LYS A 1178 -0.40 29.28 3.78
C LYS A 1178 0.27 30.61 4.15
N GLU A 1179 -0.44 31.71 4.00
CA GLU A 1179 0.06 33.05 4.36
C GLU A 1179 0.28 33.17 5.87
N LEU A 1180 -0.68 32.71 6.69
CA LEU A 1180 -0.54 32.65 8.15
C LEU A 1180 0.63 31.78 8.57
N LEU A 1181 0.76 30.56 8.01
CA LEU A 1181 1.89 29.66 8.28
C LEU A 1181 3.22 30.34 7.94
N LYS A 1182 3.32 30.95 6.76
CA LYS A 1182 4.54 31.63 6.32
C LYS A 1182 4.89 32.81 7.23
N ASN A 1183 3.92 33.65 7.56
CA ASN A 1183 4.12 34.83 8.40
C ASN A 1183 4.54 34.43 9.83
N GLN A 1184 3.93 33.39 10.40
CA GLN A 1184 4.27 32.92 11.75
C GLN A 1184 5.62 32.21 11.80
N LEU A 1185 5.98 31.41 10.79
CA LEU A 1185 7.32 30.82 10.70
C LEU A 1185 8.40 31.88 10.51
N GLN A 1186 8.10 32.99 9.84
CA GLN A 1186 9.02 34.14 9.74
C GLN A 1186 9.16 34.92 11.06
N LEU A 1187 8.18 34.87 11.94
CA LEU A 1187 8.25 35.46 13.30
C LEU A 1187 8.95 34.55 14.31
N SER A 1188 9.10 33.25 13.98
CA SER A 1188 9.71 32.21 14.84
C SER A 1188 11.20 31.98 14.55
N HIS A 1189 11.73 32.64 13.52
CA HIS A 1189 13.14 32.70 13.13
C HIS A 1189 13.66 34.12 13.36
#